data_AF-A0A8B7RDJ2-F1
#
_entry.id   AF-A0A8B7RDJ2-F1
#
_cell.length_a   1.000
_cell.length_b   1.000
_cell.length_c   1.000
_cell.angle_alpha   90.00
_cell.angle_beta   90.00
_cell.angle_gamma   90.00
#
_symmetry.space_group_name_H-M   'P 1'
#
loop_
_entity.id
_entity.type
_entity.pdbx_description
1 polymer ?
#
loop_
_entity_poly.entity_id
_entity_poly.type
_entity_poly.pdbx_seq_one_letter_code
_entity_poly.pdbx_strand_id
1 'polypeptide(L)'
;MASELEPEAPAIDRSLLECSAEETAGKWLQATDLTREVYQHLAHYVPKIYCRGPNPLPQKEDMLAQHVLLGPMEWYLCGEDPTFGFPKLEQANKPSHLCGRVFKVGEPTYSCRDCAVDPTCVLCMECFLGSIHRDHRYRMTTSGGGGFCDCGDTEAWKEGPYCQKHELNTSEIEEEEDPLVHLSEDVIARTYNIFAIMFRYAVEILTWEKESELPADLEMVEKSDTYYCMLFNDEVHTYEQVIYTLQKAVNCTQKEAIGFATTVDRDGRRSVRYGDFQYCEQAKSVIVRNTSRQTKPLKVQVMHSSIVAHQNFGLKILSWLGSIIGYSDGLRRILCQVGLQEGPDGENSSLVDRLMLNDSKLWKGARSVYHQLFMSSLLMDLKYKKLFAVRFAKNYERLQSDYVTDDHDREFSVADLSVQIFTVPSLARMLITEENLMTIIIKTFMDHLRHRDSQGRFQFERYTALQAFKFRRVQSLILDLKYVLISKPTEWSDDLRQKFLEGFDAFLELLKCMQGMDPITRQVGQHIEMEPEWEAAFTLQMKLTHVISMMQDWCALDEKVLIEAYKKCLAVLMQCHGGFTDGEQPITLSICGHSVETIRYCVSQEKVSIHLPVSRLLAGLHVLLSKSEVAYKFPELLPLSELSPPMLIEHPLRCLVLCAQVHAGMWRRNGFSLVNQIYYYHNVKCRREMFDKDIIMLQVSP
;
A
#
# COMPACT_ATOMS: atom_id res chain seq x y z
N MET A 1 -40.82 -32.33 22.64
CA MET A 1 -41.06 -31.27 23.65
C MET A 1 -39.88 -31.24 24.62
N ALA A 2 -38.89 -30.44 24.30
CA ALA A 2 -37.92 -29.88 25.23
C ALA A 2 -37.71 -28.47 24.66
N SER A 3 -38.33 -27.49 25.31
CA SER A 3 -38.42 -26.12 24.81
C SER A 3 -37.06 -25.46 24.80
N GLU A 4 -36.83 -24.69 23.74
CA GLU A 4 -35.86 -23.61 23.65
C GLU A 4 -35.91 -22.78 24.95
N LEU A 5 -34.87 -22.90 25.77
CA LEU A 5 -34.44 -21.83 26.65
C LEU A 5 -33.30 -21.16 25.90
N GLU A 6 -33.63 -20.13 25.12
CA GLU A 6 -32.64 -19.09 24.85
C GLU A 6 -32.10 -18.64 26.22
N PRO A 7 -30.78 -18.64 26.46
CA PRO A 7 -30.26 -18.11 27.71
C PRO A 7 -30.71 -16.66 27.82
N GLU A 8 -31.49 -16.33 28.86
CA GLU A 8 -31.88 -14.96 29.17
C GLU A 8 -30.65 -14.06 29.08
N ALA A 9 -30.70 -13.07 28.19
CA ALA A 9 -29.64 -12.08 28.10
C ALA A 9 -29.41 -11.49 29.51
N PRO A 10 -28.16 -11.41 30.01
CA PRO A 10 -27.90 -10.87 31.34
C PRO A 10 -28.60 -9.52 31.48
N ALA A 11 -29.45 -9.40 32.50
CA ALA A 11 -30.24 -8.20 32.76
C ALA A 11 -29.30 -6.98 32.87
N ILE A 12 -29.72 -5.85 32.30
CA ILE A 12 -28.97 -4.60 32.37
C ILE A 12 -28.71 -4.27 33.84
N ASP A 13 -27.43 -4.08 34.18
CA ASP A 13 -27.07 -3.50 35.47
C ASP A 13 -27.65 -2.08 35.50
N ARG A 14 -28.73 -1.89 36.28
CA ARG A 14 -29.47 -0.62 36.34
C ARG A 14 -28.56 0.55 36.70
N SER A 15 -27.46 0.30 37.41
CA SER A 15 -26.46 1.32 37.76
C SER A 15 -25.79 1.97 36.53
N LEU A 16 -25.74 1.28 35.38
CA LEU A 16 -25.21 1.84 34.13
C LEU A 16 -26.13 2.91 33.52
N LEU A 17 -27.44 2.81 33.75
CA LEU A 17 -28.43 3.77 33.26
C LEU A 17 -28.58 4.99 34.19
N GLU A 18 -28.01 4.91 35.40
CA GLU A 18 -27.98 6.00 36.37
C GLU A 18 -26.76 6.90 36.20
N CYS A 19 -25.84 6.57 35.29
CA CYS A 19 -24.63 7.36 35.02
C CYS A 19 -24.97 8.65 34.25
N SER A 20 -24.77 9.80 34.88
CA SER A 20 -24.91 11.09 34.20
C SER A 20 -23.63 11.46 33.44
N ALA A 21 -23.75 11.57 32.12
CA ALA A 21 -22.66 11.99 31.24
C ALA A 21 -22.16 13.40 31.58
N GLU A 22 -23.09 14.32 31.87
CA GLU A 22 -22.81 15.71 32.26
C GLU A 22 -22.05 15.77 33.59
N GLU A 23 -22.50 15.03 34.61
CA GLU A 23 -21.82 15.03 35.92
C GLU A 23 -20.42 14.41 35.83
N THR A 24 -20.26 13.37 35.00
CA THR A 24 -18.96 12.72 34.76
C THR A 24 -18.01 13.70 34.09
N ALA A 25 -18.47 14.39 33.04
CA ALA A 25 -17.69 15.43 32.37
C ALA A 25 -17.34 16.59 33.32
N GLY A 26 -18.28 17.00 34.19
CA GLY A 26 -18.05 18.03 35.20
C GLY A 26 -16.95 17.66 36.19
N LYS A 27 -16.86 16.38 36.60
CA LYS A 27 -15.74 15.88 37.42
C LYS A 27 -14.42 15.92 36.66
N TRP A 28 -14.42 15.52 35.39
CA TRP A 28 -13.24 15.55 34.53
C TRP A 28 -12.70 16.97 34.32
N LEU A 29 -13.58 17.98 34.19
CA LEU A 29 -13.20 19.39 34.11
C LEU A 29 -12.49 19.90 35.38
N GLN A 30 -12.79 19.31 36.53
CA GLN A 30 -12.21 19.66 37.83
C GLN A 30 -11.02 18.76 38.23
N ALA A 31 -10.70 17.74 37.42
CA ALA A 31 -9.68 16.76 37.73
C ALA A 31 -8.27 17.35 37.63
N THR A 32 -7.43 17.05 38.63
CA THR A 32 -5.99 17.39 38.60
C THR A 32 -5.21 16.48 37.65
N ASP A 33 -5.69 15.25 37.46
CA ASP A 33 -5.12 14.26 36.55
C ASP A 33 -6.24 13.63 35.73
N LEU A 34 -6.56 14.29 34.60
CA LEU A 34 -7.62 13.86 33.71
C LEU A 34 -7.38 12.46 33.15
N THR A 35 -6.13 12.12 32.80
CA THR A 35 -5.77 10.82 32.22
C THR A 35 -6.16 9.70 33.16
N ARG A 36 -5.79 9.82 34.44
CA ARG A 36 -6.12 8.84 35.46
C ARG A 36 -7.63 8.69 35.66
N GLU A 37 -8.37 9.79 35.78
CA GLU A 37 -9.83 9.74 35.97
C GLU A 37 -10.54 9.08 34.78
N VAL A 38 -10.11 9.39 33.55
CA VAL A 38 -10.64 8.75 32.34
C VAL A 38 -10.30 7.26 32.32
N TYR A 39 -9.05 6.87 32.56
CA TYR A 39 -8.64 5.46 32.56
C TYR A 39 -9.37 4.63 33.63
N GLN A 40 -9.57 5.18 34.83
CA GLN A 40 -10.36 4.53 35.89
C GLN A 40 -11.82 4.34 35.47
N HIS A 41 -12.42 5.34 34.82
CA HIS A 41 -13.77 5.23 34.27
C HIS A 41 -13.84 4.13 33.20
N LEU A 42 -12.88 4.08 32.28
CA LEU A 42 -12.82 3.06 31.22
C LEU A 42 -12.62 1.65 31.80
N ALA A 43 -11.68 1.48 32.72
CA ALA A 43 -11.40 0.20 33.38
C ALA A 43 -12.65 -0.36 34.09
N HIS A 44 -13.48 0.51 34.65
CA HIS A 44 -14.71 0.11 35.33
C HIS A 44 -15.84 -0.25 34.37
N TYR A 45 -16.11 0.60 33.37
CA TYR A 45 -17.34 0.50 32.56
C TYR A 45 -17.18 -0.32 31.27
N VAL A 46 -15.99 -0.36 30.66
CA VAL A 46 -15.79 -1.07 29.38
C VAL A 46 -16.08 -2.58 29.50
N PRO A 47 -15.55 -3.33 30.48
CA PRO A 47 -15.88 -4.75 30.66
C PRO A 47 -17.32 -5.00 31.14
N LYS A 48 -18.01 -3.96 31.64
CA LYS A 48 -19.43 -4.04 32.02
C LYS A 48 -20.38 -3.86 30.84
N ILE A 49 -19.93 -3.22 29.77
CA ILE A 49 -20.72 -2.96 28.57
C ILE A 49 -20.47 -4.05 27.53
N TYR A 50 -19.20 -4.33 27.24
CA TYR A 50 -18.81 -5.26 26.19
C TYR A 50 -18.54 -6.68 26.74
N CYS A 51 -18.61 -7.67 25.84
CA CYS A 51 -18.11 -9.03 26.07
C CYS A 51 -18.72 -9.75 27.29
N ARG A 52 -20.00 -9.51 27.56
CA ARG A 52 -20.77 -10.09 28.69
C ARG A 52 -21.23 -11.54 28.49
N GLY A 53 -20.87 -12.18 27.38
CA GLY A 53 -21.30 -13.53 27.07
C GLY A 53 -20.87 -14.01 25.68
N PRO A 54 -21.26 -15.23 25.27
CA PRO A 54 -20.81 -15.83 24.01
C PRO A 54 -21.30 -15.08 22.76
N ASN A 55 -22.43 -14.37 22.87
CA ASN A 55 -23.04 -13.62 21.78
C ASN A 55 -23.11 -12.14 22.13
N PRO A 56 -22.48 -11.25 21.34
CA PRO A 56 -22.59 -9.81 21.55
C PRO A 56 -24.00 -9.33 21.21
N LEU A 57 -24.40 -8.20 21.79
CA LEU A 57 -25.66 -7.52 21.49
C LEU A 57 -25.35 -6.10 20.98
N PRO A 58 -24.91 -5.95 19.71
CA PRO A 58 -24.26 -4.72 19.23
C PRO A 58 -25.10 -3.45 19.45
N GLN A 59 -26.41 -3.51 19.19
CA GLN A 59 -27.30 -2.36 19.37
C GLN A 59 -27.38 -1.89 20.84
N LYS A 60 -27.37 -2.82 21.79
CA LYS A 60 -27.41 -2.50 23.22
C LYS A 60 -26.05 -2.02 23.72
N GLU A 61 -24.98 -2.67 23.27
CA GLU A 61 -23.60 -2.28 23.57
C GLU A 61 -23.32 -0.87 23.06
N ASP A 62 -23.74 -0.54 21.84
CA ASP A 62 -23.58 0.79 21.25
C ASP A 62 -24.36 1.86 22.01
N MET A 63 -25.60 1.58 22.43
CA MET A 63 -26.39 2.52 23.23
C MET A 63 -25.71 2.81 24.57
N LEU A 64 -25.29 1.78 25.29
CA LEU A 64 -24.63 1.94 26.60
C LEU A 64 -23.26 2.60 26.45
N ALA A 65 -22.48 2.24 25.43
CA ALA A 65 -21.20 2.87 25.14
C ALA A 65 -21.38 4.35 24.79
N GLN A 66 -22.41 4.71 24.00
CA GLN A 66 -22.72 6.11 23.73
C GLN A 66 -23.08 6.86 25.01
N HIS A 67 -23.92 6.29 25.87
CA HIS A 67 -24.38 6.97 27.08
C HIS A 67 -23.29 7.11 28.16
N VAL A 68 -22.59 6.02 28.46
CA VAL A 68 -21.69 5.91 29.63
C VAL A 68 -20.24 6.22 29.30
N LEU A 69 -19.79 5.94 28.07
CA LEU A 69 -18.38 6.08 27.70
C LEU A 69 -18.15 7.31 26.81
N LEU A 70 -18.86 7.42 25.70
CA LEU A 70 -18.65 8.50 24.72
C LEU A 70 -19.32 9.82 25.14
N GLY A 71 -20.52 9.75 25.74
CA GLY A 71 -21.27 10.91 26.21
C GLY A 71 -20.46 11.83 27.12
N PRO A 72 -19.82 11.33 28.20
CA PRO A 72 -18.94 12.17 29.02
C PRO A 72 -17.82 12.87 28.24
N MET A 73 -17.27 12.22 27.21
CA MET A 73 -16.21 12.79 26.37
C MET A 73 -16.76 13.92 25.50
N GLU A 74 -17.96 13.74 24.94
CA GLU A 74 -18.65 14.75 24.14
C GLU A 74 -19.04 15.97 24.97
N TRP A 75 -19.58 15.76 26.18
CA TRP A 75 -19.88 16.83 27.13
C TRP A 75 -18.61 17.58 27.57
N TYR A 76 -17.52 16.85 27.86
CA TYR A 76 -16.24 17.45 28.20
C TYR A 76 -15.70 18.31 27.05
N LEU A 77 -15.74 17.79 25.82
CA LEU A 77 -15.27 18.51 24.64
C LEU A 77 -16.09 19.80 24.42
N CYS A 78 -17.42 19.68 24.37
CA CYS A 78 -18.31 20.82 24.12
C CYS A 78 -18.28 21.85 25.26
N GLY A 79 -18.13 21.40 26.51
CA GLY A 79 -18.30 22.25 27.71
C GLY A 79 -19.76 22.64 27.98
N GLU A 80 -20.68 22.08 27.20
CA GLU A 80 -22.13 22.23 27.27
C GLU A 80 -22.77 20.97 26.65
N ASP A 81 -24.10 20.93 26.58
CA ASP A 81 -24.81 19.80 25.99
C ASP A 81 -24.37 19.58 24.52
N PRO A 82 -23.88 18.37 24.17
CA PRO A 82 -23.42 18.05 22.82
C PRO A 82 -24.45 18.28 21.72
N THR A 83 -25.74 18.22 22.04
CA THR A 83 -26.83 18.51 21.09
C THR A 83 -26.87 19.98 20.65
N PHE A 84 -26.27 20.88 21.42
CA PHE A 84 -26.06 22.28 21.05
C PHE A 84 -24.62 22.58 20.67
N GLY A 85 -23.64 21.97 21.36
CA GLY A 85 -22.21 22.21 21.14
C GLY A 85 -21.74 21.83 19.74
N PHE A 86 -22.05 20.62 19.27
CA PHE A 86 -21.62 20.19 17.93
C PHE A 86 -22.24 21.01 16.79
N PRO A 87 -23.56 21.30 16.79
CA PRO A 87 -24.13 22.20 15.77
C PRO A 87 -23.52 23.60 15.77
N LYS A 88 -23.11 24.15 16.92
CA LYS A 88 -22.40 25.43 16.96
C LYS A 88 -21.03 25.33 16.29
N LEU A 89 -20.28 24.25 16.52
CA LEU A 89 -19.00 24.00 15.85
C LEU A 89 -19.17 23.86 14.34
N GLU A 90 -20.20 23.13 13.90
CA GLU A 90 -20.50 22.94 12.47
C GLU A 90 -20.90 24.27 11.79
N GLN A 91 -21.70 25.09 12.47
CA GLN A 91 -22.08 26.43 11.97
C GLN A 91 -20.91 27.41 11.93
N ALA A 92 -19.96 27.30 12.85
CA ALA A 92 -18.74 28.10 12.87
C ALA A 92 -17.70 27.61 11.84
N ASN A 93 -17.84 26.38 11.32
CA ASN A 93 -16.92 25.80 10.37
C ASN A 93 -17.15 26.36 8.95
N LYS A 94 -16.07 26.73 8.26
CA LYS A 94 -16.14 27.06 6.84
C LYS A 94 -16.37 25.76 6.03
N PRO A 95 -17.28 25.72 5.04
CA PRO A 95 -17.48 24.51 4.25
C PRO A 95 -16.20 24.16 3.47
N SER A 96 -15.79 22.90 3.52
CA SER A 96 -14.58 22.46 2.82
C SER A 96 -14.74 22.54 1.30
N HIS A 97 -13.69 22.96 0.62
CA HIS A 97 -13.59 22.89 -0.84
C HIS A 97 -13.30 21.45 -1.32
N LEU A 98 -12.81 20.58 -0.44
CA LEU A 98 -12.58 19.16 -0.72
C LEU A 98 -13.79 18.33 -0.32
N CYS A 99 -14.19 17.39 -1.18
CA CYS A 99 -15.25 16.44 -0.83
C CYS A 99 -14.77 15.42 0.20
N GLY A 100 -13.63 14.76 -0.03
CA GLY A 100 -13.02 13.83 0.94
C GLY A 100 -13.86 12.61 1.33
N ARG A 101 -14.99 12.35 0.65
CA ARG A 101 -15.88 11.24 1.00
C ARG A 101 -15.14 9.93 0.83
N VAL A 102 -14.87 9.24 1.94
CA VAL A 102 -14.27 7.91 1.97
C VAL A 102 -15.28 6.89 1.42
N PHE A 103 -14.84 6.09 0.44
CA PHE A 103 -15.71 5.12 -0.21
C PHE A 103 -15.89 3.86 0.63
N LYS A 104 -17.10 3.30 0.59
CA LYS A 104 -17.39 1.98 1.17
C LYS A 104 -17.15 0.86 0.15
N VAL A 105 -16.87 -0.33 0.65
CA VAL A 105 -16.79 -1.54 -0.19
C VAL A 105 -18.10 -1.71 -0.96
N GLY A 106 -18.02 -1.87 -2.28
CA GLY A 106 -19.19 -2.02 -3.14
C GLY A 106 -19.78 -0.71 -3.67
N GLU A 107 -19.33 0.47 -3.20
CA GLU A 107 -19.81 1.77 -3.67
C GLU A 107 -19.29 2.08 -5.09
N PRO A 108 -20.11 2.65 -5.99
CA PRO A 108 -19.65 3.05 -7.31
C PRO A 108 -18.76 4.31 -7.26
N THR A 109 -17.63 4.26 -7.96
CA THR A 109 -16.73 5.39 -8.21
C THR A 109 -16.67 5.73 -9.69
N TYR A 110 -16.43 7.01 -9.99
CA TYR A 110 -16.45 7.54 -11.36
C TYR A 110 -15.13 8.22 -11.70
N SER A 111 -14.46 7.77 -12.76
CA SER A 111 -13.21 8.36 -13.26
C SER A 111 -13.41 8.94 -14.65
N CYS A 112 -13.17 10.24 -14.83
CA CYS A 112 -13.23 10.89 -16.14
C CYS A 112 -11.97 10.58 -16.95
N ARG A 113 -12.10 10.05 -18.16
CA ARG A 113 -10.96 9.75 -19.05
C ARG A 113 -10.41 10.98 -19.77
N ASP A 114 -11.20 12.04 -19.83
CA ASP A 114 -10.85 13.26 -20.56
C ASP A 114 -10.18 14.28 -19.61
N CYS A 115 -10.69 14.43 -18.39
CA CYS A 115 -10.23 15.46 -17.44
C CYS A 115 -9.25 14.97 -16.36
N ALA A 116 -9.25 13.69 -16.00
CA ALA A 116 -8.38 13.22 -14.92
C ALA A 116 -6.90 13.42 -15.28
N VAL A 117 -6.10 13.81 -14.28
CA VAL A 117 -4.64 13.85 -14.40
C VAL A 117 -4.12 12.44 -14.60
N ASP A 118 -4.66 11.47 -13.86
CA ASP A 118 -4.28 10.08 -13.98
C ASP A 118 -5.43 9.08 -13.68
N PRO A 119 -5.25 7.76 -13.95
CA PRO A 119 -6.31 6.77 -13.78
C PRO A 119 -6.79 6.50 -12.34
N THR A 120 -6.12 7.02 -11.31
CA THR A 120 -6.53 6.86 -9.91
C THR A 120 -7.55 7.90 -9.47
N CYS A 121 -7.73 9.00 -10.21
CA CYS A 121 -8.67 10.05 -9.87
C CYS A 121 -10.13 9.55 -9.93
N VAL A 122 -10.88 9.77 -8.86
CA VAL A 122 -12.22 9.22 -8.63
C VAL A 122 -13.16 10.22 -7.97
N LEU A 123 -14.41 10.21 -8.44
CA LEU A 123 -15.51 10.98 -7.86
C LEU A 123 -16.53 10.04 -7.22
N CYS A 124 -17.12 10.51 -6.12
CA CYS A 124 -18.35 9.93 -5.61
C CYS A 124 -19.53 10.26 -6.54
N MET A 125 -20.63 9.50 -6.40
CA MET A 125 -21.81 9.66 -7.25
C MET A 125 -22.35 11.10 -7.22
N GLU A 126 -22.44 11.72 -6.04
CA GLU A 126 -22.96 13.09 -5.90
C GLU A 126 -22.08 14.12 -6.63
N CYS A 127 -20.75 14.04 -6.46
CA CYS A 127 -19.82 14.96 -7.10
C CYS A 127 -19.77 14.75 -8.61
N PHE A 128 -19.81 13.49 -9.07
CA PHE A 128 -19.88 13.18 -10.49
C PHE A 128 -21.12 13.80 -11.14
N LEU A 129 -22.31 13.56 -10.57
CA LEU A 129 -23.57 14.11 -11.08
C LEU A 129 -23.61 15.65 -11.01
N GLY A 130 -22.95 16.25 -10.01
CA GLY A 130 -22.86 17.69 -9.83
C GLY A 130 -21.70 18.37 -10.56
N SER A 131 -20.94 17.66 -11.40
CA SER A 131 -19.77 18.19 -12.11
C SER A 131 -19.93 18.11 -13.63
N ILE A 132 -19.03 18.76 -14.37
CA ILE A 132 -18.96 18.68 -15.84
C ILE A 132 -18.64 17.26 -16.34
N HIS A 133 -18.03 16.42 -15.49
CA HIS A 133 -17.50 15.13 -15.89
C HIS A 133 -18.56 14.11 -16.31
N ARG A 134 -19.83 14.33 -15.90
CA ARG A 134 -20.96 13.49 -16.32
C ARG A 134 -21.21 13.51 -17.83
N ASP A 135 -20.80 14.60 -18.48
CA ASP A 135 -20.99 14.84 -19.91
C ASP A 135 -19.75 14.41 -20.74
N HIS A 136 -18.73 13.84 -20.10
CA HIS A 136 -17.47 13.39 -20.71
C HIS A 136 -17.39 11.85 -20.80
N ARG A 137 -16.32 11.30 -21.38
CA ARG A 137 -16.07 9.86 -21.33
C ARG A 137 -15.57 9.50 -19.96
N TYR A 138 -16.30 8.64 -19.26
CA TYR A 138 -15.92 8.17 -17.93
C TYR A 138 -15.90 6.64 -17.84
N ARG A 139 -15.33 6.15 -16.74
CA ARG A 139 -15.39 4.75 -16.32
C ARG A 139 -16.03 4.69 -14.93
N MET A 140 -17.02 3.82 -14.78
CA MET A 140 -17.54 3.43 -13.48
C MET A 140 -16.79 2.19 -12.97
N THR A 141 -16.38 2.20 -11.71
CA THR A 141 -15.73 1.07 -11.03
C THR A 141 -16.37 0.86 -9.67
N THR A 142 -16.32 -0.36 -9.14
CA THR A 142 -16.77 -0.67 -7.78
C THR A 142 -15.60 -0.50 -6.82
N SER A 143 -15.79 0.25 -5.73
CA SER A 143 -14.76 0.49 -4.72
C SER A 143 -14.48 -0.74 -3.86
N GLY A 144 -13.19 -0.99 -3.57
CA GLY A 144 -12.73 -1.93 -2.55
C GLY A 144 -12.69 -1.35 -1.13
N GLY A 145 -13.06 -0.07 -0.94
CA GLY A 145 -13.12 0.58 0.38
C GLY A 145 -11.85 1.33 0.83
N GLY A 146 -10.85 1.49 -0.04
CA GLY A 146 -9.52 2.06 0.26
C GLY A 146 -9.20 3.43 -0.35
N GLY A 147 -10.19 4.30 -0.59
CA GLY A 147 -9.95 5.63 -1.16
C GLY A 147 -11.06 6.64 -0.88
N PHE A 148 -10.87 7.88 -1.30
CA PHE A 148 -11.83 8.97 -1.11
C PHE A 148 -12.03 9.80 -2.39
N CYS A 149 -13.08 10.63 -2.40
CA CYS A 149 -13.45 11.47 -3.53
C CYS A 149 -12.47 12.64 -3.74
N ASP A 150 -11.94 12.78 -4.95
CA ASP A 150 -10.97 13.83 -5.35
C ASP A 150 -11.63 15.14 -5.80
N CYS A 151 -12.95 15.29 -5.63
CA CYS A 151 -13.62 16.55 -5.93
C CYS A 151 -13.04 17.66 -5.04
N GLY A 152 -12.62 18.76 -5.65
CA GLY A 152 -11.97 19.89 -5.00
C GLY A 152 -10.45 19.86 -5.06
N ASP A 153 -9.84 18.72 -5.38
CA ASP A 153 -8.39 18.63 -5.52
C ASP A 153 -7.98 19.15 -6.91
N THR A 154 -7.37 20.34 -6.93
CA THR A 154 -6.89 20.97 -8.17
C THR A 154 -5.76 20.20 -8.84
N GLU A 155 -5.08 19.30 -8.12
CA GLU A 155 -4.02 18.47 -8.68
C GLU A 155 -4.53 17.16 -9.30
N ALA A 156 -5.79 16.77 -9.04
CA ALA A 156 -6.40 15.55 -9.59
C ALA A 156 -7.05 15.76 -10.97
N TRP A 157 -7.40 17.00 -11.32
CA TRP A 157 -8.19 17.32 -12.53
C TRP A 157 -7.52 18.40 -13.38
N LYS A 158 -7.40 18.14 -14.69
CA LYS A 158 -6.92 19.13 -15.68
C LYS A 158 -7.94 20.25 -15.90
N GLU A 159 -9.23 19.92 -15.80
CA GLU A 159 -10.36 20.83 -15.98
C GLU A 159 -11.49 20.41 -15.04
N GLY A 160 -12.26 21.37 -14.54
CA GLY A 160 -13.43 21.13 -13.68
C GLY A 160 -13.15 20.46 -12.34
N PRO A 161 -12.17 20.89 -11.53
CA PRO A 161 -11.83 20.24 -10.26
C PRO A 161 -12.96 20.25 -9.22
N TYR A 162 -13.93 21.16 -9.35
CA TYR A 162 -15.04 21.31 -8.41
C TYR A 162 -16.37 20.85 -9.04
N CYS A 163 -17.23 20.27 -8.19
CA CYS A 163 -18.65 20.14 -8.49
C CYS A 163 -19.40 21.37 -7.97
N GLN A 164 -20.66 21.53 -8.38
CA GLN A 164 -21.52 22.66 -7.99
C GLN A 164 -21.63 22.87 -6.47
N LYS A 165 -21.49 21.81 -5.67
CA LYS A 165 -21.51 21.89 -4.20
C LYS A 165 -20.22 22.45 -3.62
N HIS A 166 -19.07 22.12 -4.21
CA HIS A 166 -17.74 22.46 -3.68
C HIS A 166 -17.10 23.68 -4.38
N GLU A 167 -17.74 24.24 -5.40
CA GLU A 167 -17.31 25.46 -6.11
C GLU A 167 -17.57 26.75 -5.31
N LEU A 168 -18.53 26.73 -4.37
CA LEU A 168 -19.09 27.94 -3.75
C LEU A 168 -18.14 28.71 -2.80
N ASN A 169 -16.95 28.19 -2.50
CA ASN A 169 -16.02 28.77 -1.53
C ASN A 169 -14.64 29.16 -2.09
N THR A 170 -14.46 29.17 -3.42
CA THR A 170 -13.15 29.48 -4.04
C THR A 170 -12.82 30.98 -4.12
N SER A 171 -13.71 31.88 -3.72
CA SER A 171 -13.47 33.33 -3.75
C SER A 171 -12.60 33.86 -2.60
N GLU A 172 -12.25 33.03 -1.60
CA GLU A 172 -11.38 33.35 -0.46
C GLU A 172 -10.08 32.50 -0.45
N ILE A 173 -9.46 32.21 -1.60
CA ILE A 173 -8.21 31.40 -1.70
C ILE A 173 -6.95 32.19 -1.25
N GLU A 174 -7.10 33.42 -0.77
CA GLU A 174 -5.98 34.20 -0.24
C GLU A 174 -5.72 33.86 1.25
N GLU A 175 -4.65 33.08 1.48
CA GLU A 175 -4.08 32.60 2.74
C GLU A 175 -4.93 31.54 3.49
N GLU A 176 -4.43 30.29 3.56
CA GLU A 176 -4.97 29.23 4.43
C GLU A 176 -4.85 29.65 5.91
N GLU A 177 -5.83 30.40 6.40
CA GLU A 177 -5.98 30.69 7.82
C GLU A 177 -6.07 29.37 8.60
N ASP A 178 -5.30 29.23 9.69
CA ASP A 178 -5.30 27.99 10.47
C ASP A 178 -6.70 27.75 11.05
N PRO A 179 -7.38 26.61 10.76
CA PRO A 179 -8.77 26.39 11.17
C PRO A 179 -8.99 26.46 12.70
N LEU A 180 -7.91 26.40 13.49
CA LEU A 180 -7.96 26.64 14.93
C LEU A 180 -8.44 28.05 15.30
N VAL A 181 -8.31 29.05 14.42
CA VAL A 181 -8.80 30.42 14.69
C VAL A 181 -10.33 30.49 14.91
N HIS A 182 -11.06 29.49 14.43
CA HIS A 182 -12.51 29.40 14.57
C HIS A 182 -12.94 28.70 15.86
N LEU A 183 -11.98 28.24 16.68
CA LEU A 183 -12.22 27.61 17.96
C LEU A 183 -11.72 28.51 19.11
N SER A 184 -12.44 28.51 20.23
CA SER A 184 -11.94 29.16 21.44
C SER A 184 -10.79 28.38 22.08
N GLU A 185 -9.92 29.07 22.81
CA GLU A 185 -8.77 28.44 23.51
C GLU A 185 -9.21 27.28 24.42
N ASP A 186 -10.34 27.44 25.12
CA ASP A 186 -10.89 26.40 25.99
C ASP A 186 -11.33 25.15 25.21
N VAL A 187 -11.98 25.32 24.05
CA VAL A 187 -12.38 24.19 23.19
C VAL A 187 -11.15 23.48 22.63
N ILE A 188 -10.13 24.23 22.22
CA ILE A 188 -8.86 23.67 21.74
C ILE A 188 -8.22 22.82 22.84
N ALA A 189 -8.10 23.36 24.05
CA ALA A 189 -7.48 22.66 25.18
C ALA A 189 -8.23 21.38 25.55
N ARG A 190 -9.56 21.44 25.68
CA ARG A 190 -10.38 20.26 26.02
C ARG A 190 -10.33 19.20 24.92
N THR A 191 -10.43 19.61 23.66
CA THR A 191 -10.32 18.70 22.51
C THR A 191 -8.96 18.02 22.48
N TYR A 192 -7.88 18.79 22.63
CA TYR A 192 -6.52 18.25 22.63
C TYR A 192 -6.35 17.20 23.73
N ASN A 193 -6.78 17.52 24.95
CA ASN A 193 -6.66 16.63 26.11
C ASN A 193 -7.41 15.31 25.88
N ILE A 194 -8.69 15.38 25.48
CA ILE A 194 -9.48 14.16 25.30
C ILE A 194 -9.02 13.34 24.10
N PHE A 195 -8.61 13.97 23.00
CA PHE A 195 -8.04 13.26 21.84
C PHE A 195 -6.70 12.60 22.21
N ALA A 196 -5.82 13.29 22.95
CA ALA A 196 -4.53 12.75 23.37
C ALA A 196 -4.66 11.56 24.32
N ILE A 197 -5.68 11.54 25.19
CA ILE A 197 -5.96 10.41 26.07
C ILE A 197 -6.57 9.26 25.28
N MET A 198 -7.63 9.54 24.50
CA MET A 198 -8.42 8.51 23.85
C MET A 198 -7.71 7.87 22.66
N PHE A 199 -6.96 8.64 21.88
CA PHE A 199 -6.21 8.08 20.76
C PHE A 199 -5.06 7.20 21.28
N ARG A 200 -4.36 7.62 22.33
CA ARG A 200 -3.33 6.81 23.01
C ARG A 200 -3.92 5.51 23.54
N TYR A 201 -5.03 5.58 24.27
CA TYR A 201 -5.76 4.40 24.77
C TYR A 201 -6.09 3.43 23.62
N ALA A 202 -6.64 3.92 22.52
CA ALA A 202 -7.01 3.09 21.38
C ALA A 202 -5.79 2.42 20.73
N VAL A 203 -4.71 3.17 20.48
CA VAL A 203 -3.47 2.62 19.90
C VAL A 203 -2.84 1.60 20.84
N GLU A 204 -2.76 1.88 22.13
CA GLU A 204 -2.18 1.00 23.13
C GLU A 204 -2.91 -0.34 23.20
N ILE A 205 -4.25 -0.33 23.35
CA ILE A 205 -5.01 -1.57 23.51
C ILE A 205 -5.09 -2.39 22.21
N LEU A 206 -5.16 -1.73 21.05
CA LEU A 206 -5.21 -2.43 19.76
C LEU A 206 -3.86 -3.06 19.40
N THR A 207 -2.75 -2.45 19.85
CA THR A 207 -1.39 -2.99 19.66
C THR A 207 -0.88 -3.78 20.86
N TRP A 208 -1.76 -4.10 21.83
CA TRP A 208 -1.39 -4.82 23.04
C TRP A 208 -1.10 -6.30 22.75
N GLU A 209 0.08 -6.77 23.17
CA GLU A 209 0.55 -8.13 22.84
C GLU A 209 0.17 -9.19 23.88
N LYS A 210 -0.12 -8.79 25.13
CA LYS A 210 -0.47 -9.74 26.20
C LYS A 210 -1.93 -10.18 26.09
N GLU A 211 -2.17 -11.49 26.18
CA GLU A 211 -3.52 -12.09 26.02
C GLU A 211 -4.31 -12.22 27.35
N SER A 212 -3.63 -12.09 28.50
CA SER A 212 -4.23 -12.36 29.83
C SER A 212 -4.16 -11.19 30.83
N GLU A 213 -3.36 -10.16 30.53
CA GLU A 213 -3.15 -9.01 31.42
C GLU A 213 -3.43 -7.72 30.67
N LEU A 214 -4.16 -6.80 31.29
CA LEU A 214 -4.36 -5.45 30.78
C LEU A 214 -3.14 -4.56 31.06
N PRO A 215 -3.01 -3.41 30.38
CA PRO A 215 -2.12 -2.34 30.82
C PRO A 215 -2.36 -1.98 32.29
N ALA A 216 -1.32 -1.56 33.01
CA ALA A 216 -1.39 -1.31 34.45
C ALA A 216 -2.48 -0.29 34.82
N ASP A 217 -2.66 0.74 34.00
CA ASP A 217 -3.65 1.80 34.21
C ASP A 217 -5.10 1.36 33.96
N LEU A 218 -5.30 0.14 33.42
CA LEU A 218 -6.61 -0.46 33.15
C LEU A 218 -6.87 -1.71 34.01
N GLU A 219 -6.00 -2.05 34.95
CA GLU A 219 -6.23 -3.22 35.81
C GLU A 219 -7.41 -3.01 36.76
N MET A 220 -8.32 -3.99 36.77
CA MET A 220 -9.46 -4.02 37.69
C MET A 220 -9.08 -4.66 39.03
N VAL A 221 -9.74 -4.18 40.09
CA VAL A 221 -9.63 -4.76 41.45
C VAL A 221 -10.29 -6.15 41.52
N GLU A 222 -11.37 -6.38 40.77
CA GLU A 222 -12.03 -7.68 40.66
C GLU A 222 -11.83 -8.26 39.26
N LYS A 223 -11.09 -9.37 39.15
CA LYS A 223 -10.88 -10.10 37.88
C LYS A 223 -11.92 -11.21 37.75
N SER A 224 -12.75 -11.15 36.73
CA SER A 224 -13.62 -12.28 36.35
C SER A 224 -12.81 -13.26 35.50
N ASP A 225 -12.66 -14.51 35.92
CA ASP A 225 -11.88 -15.53 35.18
C ASP A 225 -12.64 -16.06 33.94
N THR A 226 -12.85 -15.19 32.96
CA THR A 226 -13.56 -15.51 31.70
C THR A 226 -12.72 -15.17 30.48
N TYR A 227 -12.73 -16.08 29.51
CA TYR A 227 -11.85 -16.06 28.34
C TYR A 227 -12.64 -16.32 27.07
N TYR A 228 -12.13 -15.81 25.95
CA TYR A 228 -12.59 -16.09 24.60
C TYR A 228 -11.55 -16.89 23.83
N CYS A 229 -12.00 -17.93 23.14
CA CYS A 229 -11.22 -18.55 22.07
C CYS A 229 -11.48 -17.75 20.78
N MET A 230 -10.53 -16.93 20.36
CA MET A 230 -10.64 -16.03 19.21
C MET A 230 -9.99 -16.66 17.99
N LEU A 231 -10.78 -16.87 16.93
CA LEU A 231 -10.31 -17.29 15.60
C LEU A 231 -10.11 -16.05 14.72
N PHE A 232 -9.01 -16.00 13.99
CA PHE A 232 -8.66 -14.92 13.08
C PHE A 232 -8.72 -15.37 11.61
N ASN A 233 -9.03 -14.42 10.72
CA ASN A 233 -9.03 -14.64 9.28
C ASN A 233 -7.62 -14.90 8.74
N ASP A 234 -7.53 -15.72 7.69
CA ASP A 234 -6.36 -15.80 6.82
C ASP A 234 -6.78 -16.10 5.37
N GLU A 235 -5.88 -15.84 4.42
CA GLU A 235 -6.10 -16.08 2.98
C GLU A 235 -5.51 -17.43 2.52
N VAL A 236 -5.24 -18.34 3.47
CA VAL A 236 -4.58 -19.64 3.19
C VAL A 236 -5.60 -20.79 3.25
N HIS A 237 -6.48 -20.77 4.23
CA HIS A 237 -7.44 -21.85 4.46
C HIS A 237 -8.74 -21.61 3.70
N THR A 238 -9.26 -22.66 3.07
CA THR A 238 -10.55 -22.57 2.38
C THR A 238 -11.72 -22.53 3.37
N TYR A 239 -12.83 -21.90 2.97
CA TYR A 239 -14.07 -21.86 3.75
C TYR A 239 -14.51 -23.24 4.25
N GLU A 240 -14.48 -24.26 3.39
CA GLU A 240 -14.89 -25.63 3.75
C GLU A 240 -14.02 -26.23 4.86
N GLN A 241 -12.69 -26.02 4.80
CA GLN A 241 -11.76 -26.47 5.82
C GLN A 241 -12.01 -25.78 7.17
N VAL A 242 -12.27 -24.47 7.15
CA VAL A 242 -12.59 -23.69 8.35
C VAL A 242 -13.90 -24.19 8.97
N ILE A 243 -14.95 -24.34 8.17
CA ILE A 243 -16.27 -24.85 8.61
C ILE A 243 -16.12 -26.24 9.27
N TYR A 244 -15.45 -27.17 8.61
CA TYR A 244 -15.24 -28.52 9.14
C TYR A 244 -14.46 -28.51 10.46
N THR A 245 -13.43 -27.66 10.54
CA THR A 245 -12.61 -27.52 11.75
C THR A 245 -13.42 -26.95 12.91
N LEU A 246 -14.25 -25.94 12.65
CA LEU A 246 -15.15 -25.32 13.63
C LEU A 246 -16.18 -26.30 14.17
N GLN A 247 -16.80 -27.12 13.31
CA GLN A 247 -17.75 -28.15 13.76
C GLN A 247 -17.10 -29.10 14.79
N LYS A 248 -15.85 -29.50 14.57
CA LYS A 248 -15.13 -30.37 15.50
C LYS A 248 -14.67 -29.67 16.76
N ALA A 249 -14.17 -28.45 16.65
CA ALA A 249 -13.60 -27.71 17.78
C ALA A 249 -14.67 -27.17 18.72
N VAL A 250 -15.81 -26.74 18.16
CA VAL A 250 -16.90 -26.08 18.91
C VAL A 250 -18.05 -27.04 19.19
N ASN A 251 -18.14 -28.16 18.46
CA ASN A 251 -19.30 -29.07 18.50
C ASN A 251 -20.61 -28.37 18.09
N CYS A 252 -20.54 -27.56 17.03
CA CYS A 252 -21.68 -26.80 16.49
C CYS A 252 -22.23 -27.42 15.20
N THR A 253 -23.44 -27.00 14.82
CA THR A 253 -24.07 -27.37 13.56
C THR A 253 -23.34 -26.75 12.37
N GLN A 254 -23.55 -27.31 11.17
CA GLN A 254 -22.95 -26.76 9.95
C GLN A 254 -23.38 -25.30 9.71
N LYS A 255 -24.64 -24.96 10.00
CA LYS A 255 -25.17 -23.60 9.85
C LYS A 255 -24.45 -22.60 10.78
N GLU A 256 -24.21 -22.98 12.03
CA GLU A 256 -23.46 -22.15 12.98
C GLU A 256 -21.99 -22.01 12.57
N ALA A 257 -21.36 -23.09 12.12
CA ALA A 257 -20.00 -23.06 11.60
C ALA A 257 -19.84 -22.14 10.37
N ILE A 258 -20.81 -22.15 9.46
CA ILE A 258 -20.87 -21.19 8.35
C ILE A 258 -20.98 -19.76 8.88
N GLY A 259 -21.86 -19.51 9.85
CA GLY A 259 -22.02 -18.19 10.48
C GLY A 259 -20.73 -17.67 11.12
N PHE A 260 -19.99 -18.53 11.82
CA PHE A 260 -18.65 -18.20 12.34
C PHE A 260 -17.68 -17.85 11.22
N ALA A 261 -17.55 -18.72 10.20
CA ALA A 261 -16.62 -18.51 9.09
C ALA A 261 -16.92 -17.19 8.34
N THR A 262 -18.18 -16.91 8.03
CA THR A 262 -18.60 -15.64 7.40
C THR A 262 -18.27 -14.42 8.24
N THR A 263 -18.42 -14.51 9.56
CA THR A 263 -18.08 -13.39 10.45
C THR A 263 -16.57 -13.18 10.55
N VAL A 264 -15.79 -14.26 10.60
CA VAL A 264 -14.32 -14.21 10.60
C VAL A 264 -13.80 -13.53 9.33
N ASP A 265 -14.31 -13.90 8.16
CA ASP A 265 -13.89 -13.30 6.89
C ASP A 265 -14.25 -11.81 6.79
N ARG A 266 -15.47 -11.46 7.19
CA ARG A 266 -15.97 -10.08 7.12
C ARG A 266 -15.23 -9.16 8.11
N ASP A 267 -15.17 -9.57 9.37
CA ASP A 267 -14.69 -8.71 10.47
C ASP A 267 -13.21 -8.92 10.78
N GLY A 268 -12.59 -9.98 10.25
CA GLY A 268 -11.19 -10.38 10.47
C GLY A 268 -10.98 -11.29 11.69
N ARG A 269 -11.96 -11.39 12.60
CA ARG A 269 -11.91 -12.28 13.77
C ARG A 269 -13.28 -12.56 14.37
N ARG A 270 -13.41 -13.68 15.08
CA ARG A 270 -14.63 -14.01 15.86
C ARG A 270 -14.32 -14.93 17.04
N SER A 271 -15.05 -14.76 18.13
CA SER A 271 -15.07 -15.72 19.24
C SER A 271 -15.80 -17.00 18.83
N VAL A 272 -15.15 -18.14 19.04
CA VAL A 272 -15.71 -19.47 18.78
C VAL A 272 -16.12 -20.19 20.08
N ARG A 273 -15.55 -19.78 21.21
CA ARG A 273 -15.95 -20.19 22.56
C ARG A 273 -15.80 -19.04 23.55
N TYR A 274 -16.56 -19.13 24.64
CA TYR A 274 -16.52 -18.25 25.80
C TYR A 274 -16.68 -19.11 27.07
N GLY A 275 -15.84 -18.90 28.07
CA GLY A 275 -15.87 -19.67 29.32
C GLY A 275 -14.56 -19.57 30.10
N ASP A 276 -14.24 -20.59 30.89
CA ASP A 276 -12.94 -20.68 31.56
C ASP A 276 -11.78 -20.92 30.56
N PHE A 277 -10.55 -20.71 31.04
CA PHE A 277 -9.34 -20.84 30.23
C PHE A 277 -9.20 -22.24 29.60
N GLN A 278 -9.47 -23.31 30.37
CA GLN A 278 -9.29 -24.68 29.89
C GLN A 278 -10.28 -25.01 28.77
N TYR A 279 -11.52 -24.56 28.89
CA TYR A 279 -12.57 -24.76 27.89
C TYR A 279 -12.23 -24.07 26.55
N CYS A 280 -11.64 -22.87 26.60
CA CYS A 280 -11.20 -22.14 25.42
C CYS A 280 -9.91 -22.73 24.82
N GLU A 281 -8.95 -23.15 25.65
CA GLU A 281 -7.69 -23.77 25.21
C GLU A 281 -7.90 -25.13 24.53
N GLN A 282 -8.90 -25.89 24.97
CA GLN A 282 -9.31 -27.14 24.29
C GLN A 282 -9.74 -26.89 22.84
N ALA A 283 -10.57 -25.86 22.59
CA ALA A 283 -10.98 -25.53 21.23
C ALA A 283 -9.80 -25.08 20.36
N LYS A 284 -8.94 -24.21 20.89
CA LYS A 284 -7.70 -23.79 20.22
C LYS A 284 -6.84 -24.99 19.82
N SER A 285 -6.61 -25.92 20.75
CA SER A 285 -5.83 -27.13 20.51
C SER A 285 -6.41 -27.98 19.36
N VAL A 286 -7.73 -28.12 19.28
CA VAL A 286 -8.40 -28.86 18.20
C VAL A 286 -8.26 -28.13 16.86
N ILE A 287 -8.44 -26.81 16.84
CA ILE A 287 -8.32 -26.01 15.61
C ILE A 287 -6.90 -26.09 15.05
N VAL A 288 -5.89 -25.84 15.89
CA VAL A 288 -4.48 -25.89 15.50
C VAL A 288 -4.12 -27.28 14.99
N ARG A 289 -4.48 -28.34 15.72
CA ARG A 289 -4.19 -29.73 15.32
C ARG A 289 -4.81 -30.11 13.98
N ASN A 290 -6.05 -29.69 13.72
CA ASN A 290 -6.75 -30.04 12.48
C ASN A 290 -6.25 -29.25 11.26
N THR A 291 -5.62 -28.09 11.47
CA THR A 291 -5.11 -27.22 10.40
C THR A 291 -3.59 -27.24 10.21
N SER A 292 -2.86 -27.92 11.09
CA SER A 292 -1.39 -28.05 11.03
C SER A 292 -0.83 -28.69 9.75
N ARG A 293 -1.66 -29.29 8.89
CA ARG A 293 -1.19 -29.92 7.64
C ARG A 293 -0.89 -28.90 6.53
N GLN A 294 -1.32 -27.64 6.69
CA GLN A 294 -1.02 -26.56 5.76
C GLN A 294 0.34 -25.91 6.09
N THR A 295 0.76 -24.94 5.27
CA THR A 295 2.01 -24.19 5.49
C THR A 295 2.07 -23.50 6.86
N LYS A 296 0.92 -23.10 7.40
CA LYS A 296 0.73 -22.64 8.78
C LYS A 296 -0.66 -23.05 9.30
N PRO A 297 -0.83 -23.34 10.60
CA PRO A 297 -2.15 -23.54 11.19
C PRO A 297 -2.95 -22.23 11.24
N LEU A 298 -4.28 -22.33 11.37
CA LEU A 298 -5.14 -21.17 11.62
C LEU A 298 -4.70 -20.44 12.89
N LYS A 299 -4.68 -19.10 12.84
CA LYS A 299 -4.37 -18.26 13.99
C LYS A 299 -5.54 -18.27 14.98
N VAL A 300 -5.29 -18.78 16.18
CA VAL A 300 -6.25 -18.83 17.29
C VAL A 300 -5.58 -18.42 18.59
N GLN A 301 -6.23 -17.54 19.36
CA GLN A 301 -5.74 -17.05 20.65
C GLN A 301 -6.78 -17.25 21.75
N VAL A 302 -6.32 -17.45 22.99
CA VAL A 302 -7.21 -17.51 24.17
C VAL A 302 -7.00 -16.22 24.95
N MET A 303 -7.97 -15.32 24.85
CA MET A 303 -7.85 -13.95 25.34
C MET A 303 -8.78 -13.72 26.53
N HIS A 304 -8.31 -13.02 27.56
CA HIS A 304 -9.15 -12.61 28.68
C HIS A 304 -10.27 -11.68 28.20
N SER A 305 -11.48 -11.85 28.75
CA SER A 305 -12.68 -11.14 28.29
C SER A 305 -12.55 -9.62 28.37
N SER A 306 -11.87 -9.10 29.40
CA SER A 306 -11.61 -7.67 29.54
C SER A 306 -10.73 -7.10 28.42
N ILE A 307 -9.72 -7.84 27.95
CA ILE A 307 -8.87 -7.40 26.82
C ILE A 307 -9.71 -7.28 25.56
N VAL A 308 -10.54 -8.29 25.28
CA VAL A 308 -11.43 -8.27 24.12
C VAL A 308 -12.43 -7.11 24.21
N ALA A 309 -12.96 -6.83 25.41
CA ALA A 309 -13.84 -5.68 25.67
C ALA A 309 -13.15 -4.35 25.37
N HIS A 310 -11.94 -4.15 25.91
CA HIS A 310 -11.16 -2.92 25.67
C HIS A 310 -10.72 -2.78 24.21
N GLN A 311 -10.41 -3.87 23.51
CA GLN A 311 -10.12 -3.82 22.07
C GLN A 311 -11.35 -3.43 21.24
N ASN A 312 -12.54 -3.94 21.56
CA ASN A 312 -13.77 -3.55 20.88
C ASN A 312 -14.09 -2.07 21.12
N PHE A 313 -13.91 -1.59 22.35
CA PHE A 313 -14.06 -0.17 22.64
C PHE A 313 -12.96 0.68 21.99
N GLY A 314 -11.71 0.19 21.89
CA GLY A 314 -10.64 0.85 21.15
C GLY A 314 -11.00 1.11 19.69
N LEU A 315 -11.63 0.13 19.02
CA LEU A 315 -12.19 0.35 17.67
C LEU A 315 -13.30 1.40 17.65
N LYS A 316 -14.21 1.34 18.63
CA LYS A 316 -15.29 2.33 18.77
C LYS A 316 -14.74 3.75 18.92
N ILE A 317 -13.64 3.91 19.64
CA ILE A 317 -12.94 5.19 19.82
C ILE A 317 -12.35 5.70 18.52
N LEU A 318 -11.70 4.87 17.72
CA LEU A 318 -11.19 5.30 16.41
C LEU A 318 -12.33 5.76 15.49
N SER A 319 -13.46 5.04 15.45
CA SER A 319 -14.65 5.46 14.71
C SER A 319 -15.28 6.75 15.26
N TRP A 320 -15.29 6.91 16.59
CA TRP A 320 -15.79 8.12 17.25
C TRP A 320 -14.91 9.32 16.92
N LEU A 321 -13.58 9.22 17.02
CA LEU A 321 -12.64 10.27 16.62
C LEU A 321 -12.89 10.71 15.17
N GLY A 322 -13.06 9.75 14.25
CA GLY A 322 -13.39 10.03 12.84
C GLY A 322 -14.72 10.74 12.64
N SER A 323 -15.71 10.48 13.50
CA SER A 323 -17.02 11.15 13.46
C SER A 323 -16.94 12.58 14.03
N ILE A 324 -16.22 12.76 15.14
CA ILE A 324 -16.10 14.05 15.83
C ILE A 324 -15.35 15.08 15.01
N ILE A 325 -14.28 14.69 14.31
CA ILE A 325 -13.56 15.61 13.41
C ILE A 325 -14.38 16.05 12.20
N GLY A 326 -15.53 15.42 11.95
CA GLY A 326 -16.46 15.80 10.89
C GLY A 326 -17.20 17.11 11.18
N TYR A 327 -17.30 17.52 12.45
CA TYR A 327 -18.00 18.75 12.83
C TYR A 327 -17.19 20.03 12.62
N SER A 328 -15.85 19.95 12.56
CA SER A 328 -15.01 21.13 12.34
C SER A 328 -13.60 20.75 11.88
N ASP A 329 -13.07 21.50 10.91
CA ASP A 329 -11.69 21.35 10.44
C ASP A 329 -10.67 21.67 11.55
N GLY A 330 -11.03 22.50 12.54
CA GLY A 330 -10.21 22.75 13.72
C GLY A 330 -10.07 21.52 14.62
N LEU A 331 -11.13 20.73 14.79
CA LEU A 331 -11.05 19.45 15.51
C LEU A 331 -10.18 18.45 14.74
N ARG A 332 -10.32 18.39 13.40
CA ARG A 332 -9.43 17.57 12.54
C ARG A 332 -7.98 17.95 12.74
N ARG A 333 -7.66 19.25 12.70
CA ARG A 333 -6.33 19.82 12.91
C ARG A 333 -5.72 19.38 14.25
N ILE A 334 -6.50 19.41 15.33
CA ILE A 334 -6.08 18.94 16.66
C ILE A 334 -5.82 17.42 16.65
N LEU A 335 -6.69 16.61 16.04
CA LEU A 335 -6.46 15.16 15.97
C LEU A 335 -5.18 14.82 15.22
N CYS A 336 -4.92 15.49 14.09
CA CYS A 336 -3.69 15.31 13.33
C CYS A 336 -2.46 15.70 14.15
N GLN A 337 -2.54 16.80 14.90
CA GLN A 337 -1.48 17.23 15.82
C GLN A 337 -1.19 16.18 16.89
N VAL A 338 -2.22 15.66 17.55
CA VAL A 338 -2.09 14.61 18.57
C VAL A 338 -1.51 13.33 17.98
N GLY A 339 -2.00 12.91 16.81
CA GLY A 339 -1.61 11.67 16.17
C GLY A 339 -0.13 11.64 15.75
N LEU A 340 0.37 12.77 15.26
CA LEU A 340 1.74 12.92 14.76
C LEU A 340 2.71 13.55 15.78
N GLN A 341 2.26 13.81 17.01
CA GLN A 341 3.12 14.25 18.10
C GLN A 341 4.20 13.18 18.36
N GLU A 342 5.45 13.62 18.56
CA GLU A 342 6.55 12.71 18.89
C GLU A 342 6.27 11.93 20.17
N GLY A 343 6.49 10.62 20.10
CA GLY A 343 6.32 9.72 21.23
C GLY A 343 7.54 9.71 22.16
N PRO A 344 7.48 8.90 23.23
CA PRO A 344 8.56 8.82 24.23
C PRO A 344 9.87 8.28 23.67
N ASP A 345 9.83 7.51 22.57
CA ASP A 345 11.00 6.90 21.93
C ASP A 345 11.66 7.82 20.89
N GLY A 346 11.22 9.08 20.78
CA GLY A 346 11.80 10.11 19.90
C GLY A 346 11.18 10.17 18.50
N GLU A 347 11.98 10.55 17.51
CA GLU A 347 11.50 10.73 16.13
C GLU A 347 10.97 9.40 15.54
N ASN A 348 9.81 9.45 14.85
CA ASN A 348 9.09 8.28 14.29
C ASN A 348 8.44 7.33 15.32
N SER A 349 8.13 7.82 16.53
CA SER A 349 7.43 7.05 17.57
C SER A 349 6.01 7.57 17.87
N SER A 350 5.41 8.33 16.95
CA SER A 350 4.08 8.90 17.14
C SER A 350 2.99 7.82 17.20
N LEU A 351 1.78 8.20 17.63
CA LEU A 351 0.62 7.29 17.63
C LEU A 351 0.32 6.76 16.22
N VAL A 352 0.48 7.62 15.22
CA VAL A 352 0.33 7.27 13.80
C VAL A 352 1.41 6.28 13.37
N ASP A 353 2.68 6.49 13.73
CA ASP A 353 3.77 5.55 13.43
C ASP A 353 3.51 4.17 14.05
N ARG A 354 3.08 4.14 15.31
CA ARG A 354 2.78 2.89 16.01
C ARG A 354 1.65 2.10 15.37
N LEU A 355 0.61 2.76 14.88
CA LEU A 355 -0.45 2.08 14.11
C LEU A 355 0.06 1.56 12.77
N MET A 356 0.78 2.39 11.99
CA MET A 356 1.34 1.98 10.70
C MET A 356 2.26 0.76 10.83
N LEU A 357 3.19 0.79 11.80
CA LEU A 357 4.19 -0.26 12.01
C LEU A 357 3.62 -1.55 12.63
N ASN A 358 2.39 -1.50 13.17
CA ASN A 358 1.69 -2.70 13.67
C ASN A 358 0.54 -3.14 12.76
N ASP A 359 0.35 -2.52 11.58
CA ASP A 359 -0.73 -2.84 10.63
C ASP A 359 -0.87 -4.34 10.38
N SER A 360 0.24 -5.00 10.02
CA SER A 360 0.29 -6.44 9.71
C SER A 360 -0.12 -7.34 10.89
N LYS A 361 -0.01 -6.85 12.13
CA LYS A 361 -0.42 -7.58 13.35
C LYS A 361 -1.92 -7.44 13.65
N LEU A 362 -2.54 -6.37 13.18
CA LEU A 362 -3.97 -6.08 13.39
C LEU A 362 -4.84 -6.94 12.47
N TRP A 363 -6.07 -7.22 12.91
CA TRP A 363 -7.06 -7.93 12.11
C TRP A 363 -7.78 -6.98 11.14
N LYS A 364 -8.33 -7.53 10.06
CA LYS A 364 -9.02 -6.80 8.98
C LYS A 364 -9.93 -5.65 9.45
N GLY A 365 -10.83 -5.90 10.41
CA GLY A 365 -11.72 -4.87 10.95
C GLY A 365 -10.98 -3.71 11.65
N ALA A 366 -9.92 -4.00 12.40
CA ALA A 366 -9.10 -2.94 13.01
C ALA A 366 -8.39 -2.09 11.97
N ARG A 367 -7.81 -2.74 10.95
CA ARG A 367 -7.13 -2.06 9.83
C ARG A 367 -8.08 -1.11 9.10
N SER A 368 -9.25 -1.61 8.73
CA SER A 368 -10.28 -0.81 8.05
C SER A 368 -10.66 0.45 8.83
N VAL A 369 -10.87 0.35 10.15
CA VAL A 369 -11.28 1.50 10.97
C VAL A 369 -10.18 2.56 11.05
N TYR A 370 -8.93 2.18 11.30
CA TYR A 370 -7.87 3.17 11.45
C TYR A 370 -7.40 3.73 10.09
N HIS A 371 -7.43 2.94 9.01
CA HIS A 371 -7.21 3.46 7.65
C HIS A 371 -8.25 4.51 7.29
N GLN A 372 -9.53 4.28 7.63
CA GLN A 372 -10.59 5.29 7.47
C GLN A 372 -10.31 6.55 8.28
N LEU A 373 -9.86 6.41 9.53
CA LEU A 373 -9.48 7.56 10.35
C LEU A 373 -8.35 8.37 9.69
N PHE A 374 -7.31 7.72 9.16
CA PHE A 374 -6.21 8.40 8.47
C PHE A 374 -6.70 9.11 7.20
N MET A 375 -7.56 8.44 6.42
CA MET A 375 -8.16 9.02 5.22
C MET A 375 -9.03 10.24 5.55
N SER A 376 -9.85 10.21 6.60
CA SER A 376 -10.74 11.33 6.96
C SER A 376 -10.07 12.43 7.79
N SER A 377 -8.83 12.21 8.28
CA SER A 377 -8.06 13.16 9.08
C SER A 377 -6.81 13.64 8.35
N LEU A 378 -5.72 12.89 8.45
CA LEU A 378 -4.38 13.23 7.97
C LEU A 378 -4.37 13.57 6.47
N LEU A 379 -5.12 12.84 5.65
CA LEU A 379 -5.15 13.06 4.20
C LEU A 379 -6.09 14.19 3.76
N MET A 380 -6.90 14.71 4.68
CA MET A 380 -7.86 15.81 4.46
C MET A 380 -7.39 17.14 5.07
N ASP A 381 -6.15 17.20 5.55
CA ASP A 381 -5.52 18.40 6.08
C ASP A 381 -4.18 18.61 5.36
N LEU A 382 -4.02 19.69 4.59
CA LEU A 382 -2.84 19.86 3.72
C LEU A 382 -1.52 19.85 4.48
N LYS A 383 -1.46 20.52 5.65
CA LYS A 383 -0.27 20.58 6.50
C LYS A 383 0.09 19.20 7.01
N TYR A 384 -0.87 18.47 7.54
CA TYR A 384 -0.62 17.15 8.13
C TYR A 384 -0.53 16.02 7.08
N LYS A 385 -1.10 16.20 5.88
CA LYS A 385 -0.89 15.32 4.73
C LYS A 385 0.58 15.30 4.32
N LYS A 386 1.23 16.47 4.27
CA LYS A 386 2.68 16.60 4.02
C LYS A 386 3.50 15.88 5.10
N LEU A 387 3.21 16.12 6.37
CA LEU A 387 3.92 15.47 7.49
C LEU A 387 3.73 13.95 7.49
N PHE A 388 2.50 13.48 7.25
CA PHE A 388 2.18 12.06 7.14
C PHE A 388 2.89 11.42 5.95
N ALA A 389 2.93 12.09 4.80
CA ALA A 389 3.64 11.61 3.60
C ALA A 389 5.13 11.37 3.87
N VAL A 390 5.78 12.28 4.61
CA VAL A 390 7.18 12.12 5.04
C VAL A 390 7.34 10.92 5.97
N ARG A 391 6.47 10.77 6.99
CA ARG A 391 6.51 9.60 7.90
C ARG A 391 6.28 8.28 7.15
N PHE A 392 5.37 8.27 6.18
CA PHE A 392 5.09 7.10 5.34
C PHE A 392 6.30 6.73 4.47
N ALA A 393 6.96 7.72 3.86
CA ALA A 393 8.16 7.51 3.05
C ALA A 393 9.35 6.98 3.88
N LYS A 394 9.59 7.56 5.06
CA LYS A 394 10.64 7.10 5.99
C LYS A 394 10.45 5.65 6.45
N ASN A 395 9.20 5.23 6.65
CA ASN A 395 8.86 3.86 7.06
C ASN A 395 8.62 2.89 5.89
N TYR A 396 8.72 3.35 4.64
CA TYR A 396 8.27 2.60 3.46
C TYR A 396 8.87 1.20 3.36
N GLU A 397 10.19 1.06 3.54
CA GLU A 397 10.88 -0.23 3.48
C GLU A 397 10.26 -1.25 4.46
N ARG A 398 9.99 -0.79 5.69
CA ARG A 398 9.43 -1.62 6.74
C ARG A 398 7.98 -2.00 6.43
N LEU A 399 7.16 -1.03 6.01
CA LEU A 399 5.76 -1.25 5.67
C LEU A 399 5.60 -2.25 4.51
N GLN A 400 6.44 -2.13 3.46
CA GLN A 400 6.42 -3.07 2.35
C GLN A 400 6.92 -4.45 2.75
N SER A 401 7.96 -4.52 3.59
CA SER A 401 8.47 -5.79 4.11
C SER A 401 7.43 -6.53 4.93
N ASP A 402 6.70 -5.81 5.78
CA ASP A 402 5.61 -6.38 6.56
C ASP A 402 4.48 -6.85 5.63
N TYR A 403 4.06 -6.06 4.64
CA TYR A 403 3.05 -6.47 3.63
C TYR A 403 3.45 -7.71 2.81
N VAL A 404 4.70 -7.81 2.36
CA VAL A 404 5.19 -8.95 1.56
C VAL A 404 5.16 -10.26 2.35
N THR A 405 5.26 -10.18 3.68
CA THR A 405 5.18 -11.35 4.58
C THR A 405 3.81 -11.58 5.20
N ASP A 406 2.91 -10.60 5.10
CA ASP A 406 1.51 -10.68 5.50
C ASP A 406 0.74 -11.71 4.65
N ASP A 407 -0.42 -12.14 5.16
CA ASP A 407 -1.37 -13.00 4.45
C ASP A 407 -2.58 -12.23 3.90
N HIS A 408 -2.87 -11.01 4.37
CA HIS A 408 -3.98 -10.21 3.89
C HIS A 408 -3.70 -9.56 2.53
N ASP A 409 -4.74 -9.35 1.73
CA ASP A 409 -4.64 -8.62 0.46
C ASP A 409 -4.22 -7.15 0.65
N ARG A 410 -3.65 -6.56 -0.41
CA ARG A 410 -3.07 -5.22 -0.34
C ARG A 410 -4.08 -4.15 0.08
N GLU A 411 -5.32 -4.26 -0.38
CA GLU A 411 -6.42 -3.33 -0.05
C GLU A 411 -6.73 -3.24 1.46
N PHE A 412 -6.28 -4.21 2.25
CA PHE A 412 -6.38 -4.20 3.72
C PHE A 412 -5.05 -3.86 4.40
N SER A 413 -4.01 -3.51 3.65
CA SER A 413 -2.72 -3.09 4.18
C SER A 413 -2.57 -1.59 4.10
N VAL A 414 -1.93 -1.00 5.11
CA VAL A 414 -1.55 0.42 5.10
C VAL A 414 -0.69 0.80 3.90
N ALA A 415 0.03 -0.17 3.30
CA ALA A 415 0.79 0.01 2.07
C ALA A 415 -0.07 0.51 0.90
N ASP A 416 -1.39 0.26 0.91
CA ASP A 416 -2.30 0.73 -0.15
C ASP A 416 -2.51 2.25 -0.11
N LEU A 417 -2.31 2.90 1.05
CA LEU A 417 -2.38 4.36 1.17
C LEU A 417 -1.31 5.10 0.34
N SER A 418 -0.29 4.39 -0.16
CA SER A 418 0.68 4.93 -1.11
C SER A 418 0.01 5.59 -2.33
N VAL A 419 -1.13 5.08 -2.81
CA VAL A 419 -1.86 5.69 -3.92
C VAL A 419 -2.41 7.07 -3.54
N GLN A 420 -2.79 7.30 -2.29
CA GLN A 420 -3.33 8.59 -1.83
C GLN A 420 -2.24 9.65 -1.57
N ILE A 421 -0.96 9.23 -1.60
CA ILE A 421 0.20 10.08 -1.31
C ILE A 421 1.04 10.29 -2.58
N PHE A 422 1.40 9.20 -3.27
CA PHE A 422 2.36 9.22 -4.37
C PHE A 422 1.75 9.65 -5.70
N THR A 423 0.43 9.69 -5.84
CA THR A 423 -0.21 10.27 -7.04
C THR A 423 -0.41 11.77 -6.91
N VAL A 424 -0.32 12.34 -5.70
CA VAL A 424 -0.42 13.80 -5.49
C VAL A 424 0.85 14.45 -6.04
N PRO A 425 0.77 15.23 -7.14
CA PRO A 425 1.96 15.72 -7.85
C PRO A 425 2.92 16.54 -6.97
N SER A 426 2.40 17.46 -6.16
CA SER A 426 3.19 18.27 -5.23
C SER A 426 3.92 17.42 -4.19
N LEU A 427 3.24 16.44 -3.59
CA LEU A 427 3.84 15.54 -2.59
C LEU A 427 4.85 14.58 -3.23
N ALA A 428 4.54 13.99 -4.37
CA ALA A 428 5.44 13.06 -5.06
C ALA A 428 6.79 13.74 -5.37
N ARG A 429 6.76 14.96 -5.91
CA ARG A 429 7.98 15.74 -6.18
C ARG A 429 8.73 16.12 -4.91
N MET A 430 8.01 16.53 -3.85
CA MET A 430 8.60 16.82 -2.54
C MET A 430 9.32 15.58 -1.98
N LEU A 431 8.67 14.41 -1.99
CA LEU A 431 9.24 13.17 -1.46
C LEU A 431 10.41 12.63 -2.29
N ILE A 432 10.45 12.84 -3.61
CA ILE A 432 11.63 12.55 -4.43
C ILE A 432 12.80 13.42 -3.97
N THR A 433 12.59 14.73 -3.83
CA THR A 433 13.64 15.70 -3.54
C THR A 433 14.15 15.61 -2.09
N GLU A 434 13.24 15.54 -1.12
CA GLU A 434 13.57 15.64 0.31
C GLU A 434 13.85 14.28 0.94
N GLU A 435 13.12 13.24 0.54
CA GLU A 435 13.17 11.90 1.17
C GLU A 435 13.78 10.82 0.26
N ASN A 436 14.25 11.17 -0.95
CA ASN A 436 14.83 10.23 -1.92
C ASN A 436 13.91 9.03 -2.24
N LEU A 437 12.59 9.27 -2.26
CA LEU A 437 11.57 8.23 -2.32
C LEU A 437 11.75 7.24 -3.48
N MET A 438 12.13 7.73 -4.66
CA MET A 438 12.33 6.88 -5.85
C MET A 438 13.40 5.82 -5.61
N THR A 439 14.53 6.20 -5.01
CA THR A 439 15.62 5.29 -4.65
C THR A 439 15.16 4.29 -3.59
N ILE A 440 14.42 4.75 -2.58
CA ILE A 440 13.88 3.88 -1.52
C ILE A 440 13.00 2.79 -2.14
N ILE A 441 12.02 3.16 -2.97
CA ILE A 441 11.10 2.19 -3.60
C ILE A 441 11.87 1.14 -4.40
N ILE A 442 12.82 1.58 -5.24
CA ILE A 442 13.59 0.68 -6.11
C ILE A 442 14.47 -0.26 -5.28
N LYS A 443 15.17 0.24 -4.26
CA LYS A 443 16.03 -0.59 -3.41
C LYS A 443 15.21 -1.59 -2.59
N THR A 444 14.11 -1.17 -1.97
CA THR A 444 13.20 -2.09 -1.26
C THR A 444 12.70 -3.20 -2.19
N PHE A 445 12.34 -2.87 -3.43
CA PHE A 445 11.96 -3.86 -4.44
C PHE A 445 13.10 -4.85 -4.73
N MET A 446 14.31 -4.35 -4.95
CA MET A 446 15.49 -5.18 -5.20
C MET A 446 15.86 -6.07 -4.00
N ASP A 447 15.67 -5.59 -2.77
CA ASP A 447 15.99 -6.33 -1.54
C ASP A 447 15.03 -7.49 -1.27
N HIS A 448 13.82 -7.45 -1.82
CA HIS A 448 12.89 -8.58 -1.78
C HIS A 448 13.18 -9.63 -2.84
N LEU A 449 13.81 -9.24 -3.94
CA LEU A 449 14.31 -10.16 -4.95
C LEU A 449 15.75 -10.49 -4.61
N ARG A 450 16.08 -11.44 -3.74
CA ARG A 450 17.50 -11.67 -3.30
C ARG A 450 18.29 -12.68 -4.12
N HIS A 451 17.62 -13.60 -4.82
CA HIS A 451 18.31 -14.65 -5.55
C HIS A 451 19.03 -14.06 -6.77
N ARG A 452 20.35 -14.29 -6.83
CA ARG A 452 21.24 -13.81 -7.89
C ARG A 452 22.07 -14.97 -8.44
N ASP A 453 22.35 -14.93 -9.73
CA ASP A 453 23.37 -15.80 -10.33
C ASP A 453 24.80 -15.25 -10.10
N SER A 454 25.80 -15.95 -10.64
CA SER A 454 27.22 -15.57 -10.51
C SER A 454 27.57 -14.23 -11.16
N GLN A 455 26.72 -13.71 -12.05
CA GLN A 455 26.88 -12.43 -12.72
C GLN A 455 26.03 -11.32 -12.05
N GLY A 456 25.36 -11.62 -10.93
CA GLY A 456 24.50 -10.66 -10.23
C GLY A 456 23.14 -10.44 -10.91
N ARG A 457 22.68 -11.37 -11.75
CA ARG A 457 21.35 -11.30 -12.40
C ARG A 457 20.28 -12.01 -11.60
N PHE A 458 19.02 -11.58 -11.71
CA PHE A 458 17.91 -12.28 -11.09
C PHE A 458 17.76 -13.71 -11.60
N GLN A 459 17.34 -14.63 -10.73
CA GLN A 459 17.12 -16.02 -11.07
C GLN A 459 15.73 -16.48 -10.62
N PHE A 460 14.90 -16.91 -11.58
CA PHE A 460 13.49 -17.28 -11.35
C PHE A 460 13.19 -18.77 -11.55
N GLU A 461 14.02 -19.51 -12.30
CA GLU A 461 13.80 -20.91 -12.74
C GLU A 461 13.42 -21.93 -11.65
N ARG A 462 13.63 -21.63 -10.36
CA ARG A 462 13.40 -22.54 -9.22
C ARG A 462 12.38 -22.01 -8.20
N TYR A 463 11.45 -21.16 -8.64
CA TYR A 463 10.46 -20.59 -7.73
C TYR A 463 9.52 -21.66 -7.17
N THR A 464 9.57 -21.82 -5.85
CA THR A 464 8.54 -22.54 -5.08
C THR A 464 7.23 -21.76 -5.09
N ALA A 465 6.11 -22.43 -4.76
CA ALA A 465 4.81 -21.76 -4.62
C ALA A 465 4.84 -20.57 -3.65
N LEU A 466 5.63 -20.66 -2.57
CA LEU A 466 5.82 -19.58 -1.60
C LEU A 466 6.59 -18.40 -2.21
N GLN A 467 7.62 -18.64 -3.01
CA GLN A 467 8.36 -17.58 -3.71
C GLN A 467 7.47 -16.91 -4.78
N ALA A 468 6.68 -17.68 -5.52
CA ALA A 468 5.71 -17.12 -6.47
C ALA A 468 4.64 -16.26 -5.78
N PHE A 469 4.15 -16.66 -4.61
CA PHE A 469 3.25 -15.86 -3.78
C PHE A 469 3.90 -14.54 -3.35
N LYS A 470 5.12 -14.59 -2.78
CA LYS A 470 5.86 -13.38 -2.39
C LYS A 470 6.15 -12.47 -3.58
N PHE A 471 6.53 -13.04 -4.72
CA PHE A 471 6.78 -12.27 -5.94
C PHE A 471 5.54 -11.51 -6.42
N ARG A 472 4.35 -12.14 -6.36
CA ARG A 472 3.09 -11.45 -6.67
C ARG A 472 2.84 -10.22 -5.78
N ARG A 473 3.19 -10.30 -4.49
CA ARG A 473 3.10 -9.16 -3.57
C ARG A 473 4.13 -8.09 -3.88
N VAL A 474 5.39 -8.48 -4.09
CA VAL A 474 6.51 -7.55 -4.39
C VAL A 474 6.27 -6.73 -5.66
N GLN A 475 5.48 -7.23 -6.61
CA GLN A 475 5.07 -6.48 -7.81
C GLN A 475 4.35 -5.16 -7.49
N SER A 476 3.72 -5.04 -6.32
CA SER A 476 3.02 -3.82 -5.94
C SER A 476 3.96 -2.62 -5.77
N LEU A 477 5.24 -2.83 -5.43
CA LEU A 477 6.23 -1.76 -5.34
C LEU A 477 6.53 -1.14 -6.72
N ILE A 478 6.40 -1.91 -7.81
CA ILE A 478 6.50 -1.36 -9.17
C ILE A 478 5.33 -0.42 -9.45
N LEU A 479 4.14 -0.72 -8.91
CA LEU A 479 2.99 0.16 -9.01
C LEU A 479 3.21 1.46 -8.23
N ASP A 480 3.80 1.38 -7.04
CA ASP A 480 4.16 2.55 -6.23
C ASP A 480 5.16 3.46 -6.94
N LEU A 481 6.17 2.87 -7.61
CA LEU A 481 7.09 3.62 -8.45
C LEU A 481 6.37 4.30 -9.63
N LYS A 482 5.35 3.66 -10.22
CA LYS A 482 4.54 4.29 -11.26
C LYS A 482 3.72 5.45 -10.72
N TYR A 483 3.19 5.38 -9.50
CA TYR A 483 2.49 6.52 -8.91
C TYR A 483 3.43 7.70 -8.78
N VAL A 484 4.63 7.50 -8.23
CA VAL A 484 5.65 8.57 -8.12
C VAL A 484 6.00 9.20 -9.47
N LEU A 485 6.16 8.39 -10.52
CA LEU A 485 6.57 8.86 -11.84
C LEU A 485 5.45 9.44 -12.70
N ILE A 486 4.17 9.32 -12.30
CA ILE A 486 3.05 9.83 -13.12
C ILE A 486 3.05 11.36 -13.15
N SER A 487 3.53 11.95 -12.07
CA SER A 487 3.55 13.38 -11.79
C SER A 487 4.80 14.06 -12.34
N LYS A 488 4.88 14.12 -13.67
CA LYS A 488 5.98 14.78 -14.39
C LYS A 488 6.22 16.22 -13.87
N PRO A 489 7.48 16.65 -13.68
CA PRO A 489 7.77 17.99 -13.23
C PRO A 489 7.49 19.01 -14.34
N THR A 490 6.83 20.10 -13.98
CA THR A 490 6.68 21.28 -14.85
C THR A 490 7.92 22.18 -14.77
N GLU A 491 8.64 22.14 -13.64
CA GLU A 491 9.84 22.93 -13.37
C GLU A 491 10.90 22.03 -12.73
N TRP A 492 12.17 22.32 -13.01
CA TRP A 492 13.33 21.54 -12.55
C TRP A 492 14.28 22.40 -11.70
N SER A 493 14.35 22.08 -10.40
CA SER A 493 15.42 22.54 -9.51
C SER A 493 16.66 21.65 -9.62
N ASP A 494 17.82 22.15 -9.19
CA ASP A 494 19.05 21.34 -9.17
C ASP A 494 18.95 20.15 -8.20
N ASP A 495 18.28 20.32 -7.05
CA ASP A 495 18.03 19.23 -6.10
C ASP A 495 17.14 18.14 -6.72
N LEU A 496 16.08 18.53 -7.44
CA LEU A 496 15.20 17.56 -8.11
C LEU A 496 15.96 16.82 -9.23
N ARG A 497 16.78 17.51 -10.03
CA ARG A 497 17.65 16.87 -11.03
C ARG A 497 18.57 15.84 -10.39
N GLN A 498 19.23 16.22 -9.29
CA GLN A 498 20.15 15.35 -8.56
C GLN A 498 19.42 14.11 -8.03
N LYS A 499 18.30 14.28 -7.30
CA LYS A 499 17.56 13.16 -6.70
C LYS A 499 16.90 12.26 -7.71
N PHE A 500 16.38 12.82 -8.81
CA PHE A 500 15.92 12.01 -9.93
C PHE A 500 17.07 11.16 -10.51
N LEU A 501 18.25 11.74 -10.75
CA LEU A 501 19.40 11.00 -11.27
C LEU A 501 19.93 9.94 -10.29
N GLU A 502 19.90 10.19 -8.97
CA GLU A 502 20.20 9.18 -7.95
C GLU A 502 19.24 7.97 -8.03
N GLY A 503 17.94 8.23 -8.13
CA GLY A 503 16.97 7.14 -8.31
C GLY A 503 17.08 6.48 -9.68
N PHE A 504 17.49 7.22 -10.72
CA PHE A 504 17.75 6.66 -12.04
C PHE A 504 18.96 5.70 -12.02
N ASP A 505 20.00 6.00 -11.24
CA ASP A 505 21.11 5.07 -11.00
C ASP A 505 20.60 3.79 -10.31
N ALA A 506 19.75 3.90 -9.28
CA ALA A 506 19.12 2.75 -8.66
C ALA A 506 18.28 1.94 -9.66
N PHE A 507 17.56 2.62 -10.56
CA PHE A 507 16.79 1.99 -11.62
C PHE A 507 17.69 1.25 -12.62
N LEU A 508 18.83 1.83 -13.00
CA LEU A 508 19.81 1.17 -13.85
C LEU A 508 20.40 -0.08 -13.18
N GLU A 509 20.68 -0.06 -11.89
CA GLU A 509 21.12 -1.26 -11.15
C GLU A 509 20.04 -2.36 -11.14
N LEU A 510 18.76 -1.99 -11.00
CA LEU A 510 17.65 -2.91 -11.18
C LEU A 510 17.65 -3.53 -12.60
N LEU A 511 17.75 -2.71 -13.64
CA LEU A 511 17.75 -3.19 -15.03
C LEU A 511 19.01 -4.01 -15.36
N LYS A 512 20.15 -3.69 -14.76
CA LYS A 512 21.40 -4.44 -14.87
C LYS A 512 21.25 -5.85 -14.33
N CYS A 513 20.56 -6.03 -13.18
CA CYS A 513 20.20 -7.36 -12.68
C CYS A 513 19.27 -8.14 -13.62
N MET A 514 18.60 -7.48 -14.57
CA MET A 514 17.76 -8.12 -15.57
C MET A 514 18.45 -8.31 -16.94
N GLN A 515 19.53 -7.58 -17.20
CA GLN A 515 20.22 -7.62 -18.49
C GLN A 515 20.85 -9.00 -18.71
N GLY A 516 20.28 -9.74 -19.65
CA GLY A 516 20.71 -11.09 -19.98
C GLY A 516 20.31 -12.16 -18.96
N MET A 517 19.32 -11.90 -18.09
CA MET A 517 18.81 -12.91 -17.14
C MET A 517 18.07 -14.06 -17.86
N ASP A 518 17.84 -15.18 -17.17
CA ASP A 518 17.21 -16.40 -17.71
C ASP A 518 17.72 -16.81 -19.12
N PRO A 519 19.03 -17.02 -19.28
CA PRO A 519 19.60 -17.40 -20.58
C PRO A 519 19.24 -18.83 -20.97
N ILE A 520 18.89 -19.04 -22.23
CA ILE A 520 18.56 -20.35 -22.81
C ILE A 520 19.69 -20.89 -23.69
N THR A 521 19.80 -22.21 -23.76
CA THR A 521 20.73 -22.91 -24.66
C THR A 521 19.98 -23.95 -25.49
N ARG A 522 20.35 -24.11 -26.75
CA ARG A 522 19.66 -24.99 -27.71
C ARG A 522 19.77 -26.46 -27.33
N GLN A 523 18.66 -27.17 -27.38
CA GLN A 523 18.61 -28.62 -27.16
C GLN A 523 18.77 -29.38 -28.48
N VAL A 524 19.84 -30.18 -28.58
CA VAL A 524 20.21 -30.90 -29.83
C VAL A 524 19.91 -32.40 -29.75
N GLY A 525 19.67 -32.94 -28.55
CA GLY A 525 19.39 -34.36 -28.29
C GLY A 525 17.92 -34.68 -28.07
N GLN A 526 17.56 -35.10 -26.86
CA GLN A 526 16.17 -35.32 -26.46
C GLN A 526 15.44 -33.99 -26.27
N HIS A 527 14.10 -34.04 -26.38
CA HIS A 527 13.25 -32.92 -25.99
C HIS A 527 13.36 -32.72 -24.47
N ILE A 528 13.25 -31.48 -23.99
CA ILE A 528 13.26 -31.22 -22.55
C ILE A 528 12.16 -32.01 -21.85
N GLU A 529 12.47 -32.65 -20.72
CA GLU A 529 11.47 -33.44 -19.99
C GLU A 529 10.55 -32.56 -19.13
N MET A 530 11.05 -31.42 -18.66
CA MET A 530 10.30 -30.46 -17.86
C MET A 530 10.42 -29.06 -18.46
N GLU A 531 9.28 -28.37 -18.57
CA GLU A 531 9.23 -26.97 -19.01
C GLU A 531 9.84 -26.05 -17.93
N PRO A 532 10.80 -25.18 -18.27
CA PRO A 532 11.32 -24.20 -17.33
C PRO A 532 10.25 -23.14 -17.00
N GLU A 533 10.19 -22.75 -15.73
CA GLU A 533 9.42 -21.58 -15.27
C GLU A 533 10.01 -20.33 -15.94
N TRP A 534 9.14 -19.54 -16.58
CA TRP A 534 9.52 -18.34 -17.34
C TRP A 534 8.60 -17.15 -17.07
N GLU A 535 7.47 -17.37 -16.38
CA GLU A 535 6.41 -16.39 -16.22
C GLU A 535 6.84 -15.29 -15.27
N ALA A 536 7.61 -15.59 -14.22
CA ALA A 536 8.05 -14.59 -13.25
C ALA A 536 8.97 -13.53 -13.89
N ALA A 537 10.01 -13.96 -14.61
CA ALA A 537 10.94 -13.07 -15.30
C ALA A 537 10.24 -12.23 -16.39
N PHE A 538 9.36 -12.87 -17.17
CA PHE A 538 8.59 -12.17 -18.19
C PHE A 538 7.59 -11.19 -17.58
N THR A 539 6.93 -11.56 -16.48
CA THR A 539 6.03 -10.69 -15.73
C THR A 539 6.76 -9.47 -15.20
N LEU A 540 7.96 -9.63 -14.63
CA LEU A 540 8.78 -8.52 -14.18
C LEU A 540 9.06 -7.54 -15.32
N GLN A 541 9.51 -8.04 -16.47
CA GLN A 541 9.75 -7.21 -17.65
C GLN A 541 8.49 -6.47 -18.10
N MET A 542 7.36 -7.16 -18.17
CA MET A 542 6.08 -6.54 -18.58
C MET A 542 5.65 -5.44 -17.63
N LYS A 543 5.83 -5.62 -16.31
CA LYS A 543 5.47 -4.60 -15.32
C LYS A 543 6.38 -3.38 -15.40
N LEU A 544 7.67 -3.57 -15.64
CA LEU A 544 8.65 -2.48 -15.77
C LEU A 544 8.57 -1.73 -17.10
N THR A 545 7.96 -2.32 -18.13
CA THR A 545 7.82 -1.71 -19.45
C THR A 545 7.26 -0.28 -19.38
N HIS A 546 6.21 -0.06 -18.58
CA HIS A 546 5.63 1.28 -18.42
C HIS A 546 6.56 2.21 -17.64
N VAL A 547 7.24 1.70 -16.60
CA VAL A 547 8.20 2.49 -15.81
C VAL A 547 9.37 2.95 -16.69
N ILE A 548 9.89 2.10 -17.57
CA ILE A 548 10.93 2.45 -18.54
C ILE A 548 10.48 3.64 -19.41
N SER A 549 9.25 3.58 -19.96
CA SER A 549 8.71 4.69 -20.74
C SER A 549 8.54 5.96 -19.91
N MET A 550 8.11 5.84 -18.65
CA MET A 550 7.94 7.00 -17.76
C MET A 550 9.29 7.63 -17.39
N MET A 551 10.32 6.83 -17.12
CA MET A 551 11.70 7.32 -16.91
C MET A 551 12.21 8.05 -18.15
N GLN A 552 12.01 7.48 -19.35
CA GLN A 552 12.36 8.13 -20.62
C GLN A 552 11.64 9.48 -20.78
N ASP A 553 10.34 9.53 -20.49
CA ASP A 553 9.56 10.75 -20.55
C ASP A 553 10.08 11.81 -19.58
N TRP A 554 10.44 11.43 -18.35
CA TRP A 554 11.05 12.35 -17.37
C TRP A 554 12.40 12.88 -17.85
N CYS A 555 13.27 12.00 -18.37
CA CYS A 555 14.54 12.42 -18.95
C CYS A 555 14.35 13.42 -20.08
N ALA A 556 13.31 13.26 -20.91
CA ALA A 556 13.06 14.15 -22.05
C ALA A 556 12.63 15.57 -21.66
N LEU A 557 12.23 15.82 -20.40
CA LEU A 557 11.75 17.13 -19.94
C LEU A 557 12.88 18.11 -19.59
N ASP A 558 14.12 17.65 -19.46
CA ASP A 558 15.27 18.50 -19.14
C ASP A 558 16.54 18.02 -19.87
N GLU A 559 17.19 18.94 -20.59
CA GLU A 559 18.36 18.63 -21.42
C GLU A 559 19.53 18.06 -20.60
N LYS A 560 19.78 18.58 -19.38
CA LYS A 560 20.88 18.08 -18.53
C LYS A 560 20.59 16.67 -18.02
N VAL A 561 19.35 16.43 -17.59
CA VAL A 561 18.91 15.11 -17.13
C VAL A 561 19.01 14.09 -18.27
N LEU A 562 18.58 14.45 -19.49
CA LEU A 562 18.66 13.56 -20.65
C LEU A 562 20.11 13.16 -20.98
N ILE A 563 21.03 14.12 -21.00
CA ILE A 563 22.46 13.89 -21.26
C ILE A 563 23.04 12.94 -20.21
N GLU A 564 22.82 13.22 -18.92
CA GLU A 564 23.38 12.41 -17.84
C GLU A 564 22.76 11.02 -17.76
N ALA A 565 21.45 10.89 -17.97
CA ALA A 565 20.77 9.61 -18.05
C ALA A 565 21.31 8.75 -19.20
N TYR A 566 21.58 9.35 -20.37
CA TYR A 566 22.17 8.65 -21.50
C TYR A 566 23.58 8.13 -21.18
N LYS A 567 24.46 8.98 -20.62
CA LYS A 567 25.82 8.60 -20.21
C LYS A 567 25.80 7.45 -19.20
N LYS A 568 24.98 7.57 -18.15
CA LYS A 568 24.84 6.55 -17.10
C LYS A 568 24.35 5.23 -17.67
N CYS A 569 23.33 5.27 -18.54
CA CYS A 569 22.80 4.07 -19.19
C CYS A 569 23.82 3.40 -20.11
N LEU A 570 24.59 4.18 -20.87
CA LEU A 570 25.67 3.67 -21.72
C LEU A 570 26.77 3.00 -20.87
N ALA A 571 27.21 3.65 -19.80
CA ALA A 571 28.22 3.12 -18.90
C ALA A 571 27.78 1.78 -18.28
N VAL A 572 26.54 1.68 -17.79
CA VAL A 572 25.98 0.43 -17.26
C VAL A 572 25.89 -0.64 -18.36
N LEU A 573 25.48 -0.28 -19.57
CA LEU A 573 25.46 -1.22 -20.69
C LEU A 573 26.87 -1.75 -20.98
N MET A 574 27.89 -0.91 -21.00
CA MET A 574 29.28 -1.33 -21.20
C MET A 574 29.77 -2.27 -20.10
N GLN A 575 29.38 -2.04 -18.84
CA GLN A 575 29.65 -2.96 -17.73
C GLN A 575 29.00 -4.32 -17.94
N CYS A 576 27.75 -4.37 -18.42
CA CYS A 576 27.07 -5.62 -18.74
C CYS A 576 27.77 -6.41 -19.86
N HIS A 577 28.56 -5.74 -20.70
CA HIS A 577 29.38 -6.38 -21.72
C HIS A 577 30.74 -6.86 -21.20
N GLY A 578 31.14 -6.53 -19.97
CA GLY A 578 32.45 -6.83 -19.39
C GLY A 578 32.80 -8.31 -19.20
N GLY A 579 31.91 -9.25 -19.53
CA GLY A 579 32.17 -10.70 -19.57
C GLY A 579 31.99 -11.35 -20.95
N PHE A 580 31.84 -10.54 -22.01
CA PHE A 580 31.71 -11.04 -23.38
C PHE A 580 33.02 -11.56 -23.95
N THR A 581 34.12 -10.99 -23.49
CA THR A 581 35.44 -11.33 -23.97
C THR A 581 36.08 -12.39 -23.11
N ASP A 582 36.00 -12.41 -21.77
CA ASP A 582 36.66 -13.43 -20.91
C ASP A 582 38.00 -14.00 -21.49
N GLY A 583 38.84 -13.11 -22.08
CA GLY A 583 40.09 -13.45 -22.76
C GLY A 583 40.07 -13.79 -24.27
N GLU A 584 38.93 -14.00 -24.92
CA GLU A 584 38.79 -14.16 -26.37
C GLU A 584 38.97 -12.83 -27.12
N GLN A 585 39.92 -12.83 -28.06
CA GLN A 585 40.22 -11.68 -28.92
C GLN A 585 39.09 -11.50 -29.96
N PRO A 586 38.70 -10.25 -30.29
CA PRO A 586 37.83 -9.97 -31.43
C PRO A 586 38.34 -10.69 -32.68
N ILE A 587 37.44 -11.29 -33.45
CA ILE A 587 37.81 -11.90 -34.73
C ILE A 587 37.63 -10.89 -35.86
N THR A 588 38.56 -10.86 -36.80
CA THR A 588 38.39 -10.10 -38.04
C THR A 588 37.68 -10.98 -39.06
N LEU A 589 36.45 -10.60 -39.43
CA LEU A 589 35.75 -11.23 -40.55
C LEU A 589 35.94 -10.36 -41.79
N SER A 590 36.43 -10.99 -42.86
CA SER A 590 36.57 -10.34 -44.17
C SER A 590 35.59 -10.94 -45.18
N ILE A 591 34.64 -10.14 -45.66
CA ILE A 591 33.63 -10.54 -46.65
C ILE A 591 33.56 -9.46 -47.74
N CYS A 592 33.62 -9.87 -49.03
CA CYS A 592 33.50 -8.97 -50.17
C CYS A 592 34.45 -7.74 -50.14
N GLY A 593 35.65 -7.88 -49.56
CA GLY A 593 36.63 -6.79 -49.47
C GLY A 593 36.44 -5.85 -48.27
N HIS A 594 35.42 -6.07 -47.45
CA HIS A 594 35.23 -5.38 -46.18
C HIS A 594 35.73 -6.25 -45.03
N SER A 595 36.38 -5.64 -44.04
CA SER A 595 36.84 -6.31 -42.82
C SER A 595 36.20 -5.63 -41.61
N VAL A 596 35.64 -6.41 -40.69
CA VAL A 596 35.07 -5.91 -39.44
C VAL A 596 35.59 -6.75 -38.27
N GLU A 597 35.92 -6.09 -37.17
CA GLU A 597 36.16 -6.75 -35.89
C GLU A 597 34.81 -7.10 -35.26
N THR A 598 34.63 -8.37 -34.90
CA THR A 598 33.38 -8.85 -34.34
C THR A 598 33.62 -9.88 -33.25
N ILE A 599 32.57 -10.14 -32.47
CA ILE A 599 32.58 -11.12 -31.40
C ILE A 599 32.16 -12.46 -32.01
N ARG A 600 32.97 -13.50 -31.81
CA ARG A 600 32.60 -14.84 -32.26
C ARG A 600 31.53 -15.39 -31.31
N TYR A 601 30.27 -15.32 -31.73
CA TYR A 601 29.17 -15.83 -30.91
C TYR A 601 28.19 -16.69 -31.73
N CYS A 602 28.04 -17.95 -31.35
CA CYS A 602 27.17 -18.91 -32.02
C CYS A 602 25.87 -19.09 -31.24
N VAL A 603 24.83 -18.34 -31.62
CA VAL A 603 23.50 -18.41 -30.99
C VAL A 603 22.94 -19.84 -30.90
N SER A 604 23.24 -20.70 -31.88
CA SER A 604 22.76 -22.10 -31.87
C SER A 604 23.48 -23.02 -30.88
N GLN A 605 24.57 -22.57 -30.25
CA GLN A 605 25.40 -23.34 -29.33
C GLN A 605 25.53 -22.67 -27.96
N GLU A 606 25.40 -21.35 -27.90
CA GLU A 606 25.66 -20.54 -26.70
C GLU A 606 24.38 -20.02 -26.03
N LYS A 607 24.56 -19.38 -24.87
CA LYS A 607 23.50 -18.89 -23.97
C LYS A 607 22.88 -17.55 -24.40
N VAL A 608 21.68 -17.56 -24.96
CA VAL A 608 20.99 -16.32 -25.38
C VAL A 608 19.87 -15.96 -24.41
N SER A 609 19.64 -14.67 -24.18
CA SER A 609 18.50 -14.17 -23.41
C SER A 609 17.71 -13.14 -24.22
N ILE A 610 16.38 -13.12 -24.02
CA ILE A 610 15.48 -12.10 -24.59
C ILE A 610 15.30 -10.88 -23.67
N HIS A 611 15.84 -10.94 -22.45
CA HIS A 611 15.69 -9.92 -21.41
C HIS A 611 16.82 -8.89 -21.51
N LEU A 612 16.61 -7.82 -22.29
CA LEU A 612 17.63 -6.80 -22.59
C LEU A 612 17.22 -5.37 -22.19
N PRO A 613 16.75 -5.12 -20.95
CA PRO A 613 16.13 -3.85 -20.61
C PRO A 613 17.09 -2.66 -20.59
N VAL A 614 18.38 -2.83 -20.28
CA VAL A 614 19.36 -1.72 -20.32
C VAL A 614 19.61 -1.30 -21.78
N SER A 615 19.80 -2.27 -22.68
CA SER A 615 19.94 -2.01 -24.12
C SER A 615 18.73 -1.25 -24.67
N ARG A 616 17.52 -1.66 -24.26
CA ARG A 616 16.25 -1.08 -24.74
C ARG A 616 15.95 0.29 -24.14
N LEU A 617 16.36 0.52 -22.89
CA LEU A 617 16.32 1.85 -22.27
C LEU A 617 17.24 2.81 -23.04
N LEU A 618 18.49 2.41 -23.31
CA LEU A 618 19.43 3.21 -24.10
C LEU A 618 18.87 3.54 -25.49
N ALA A 619 18.25 2.57 -26.17
CA ALA A 619 17.59 2.78 -27.46
C ALA A 619 16.53 3.89 -27.39
N GLY A 620 15.71 3.88 -26.34
CA GLY A 620 14.71 4.93 -26.12
C GLY A 620 15.32 6.30 -25.86
N LEU A 621 16.33 6.37 -24.99
CA LEU A 621 17.06 7.62 -24.71
C LEU A 621 17.74 8.15 -25.97
N HIS A 622 18.32 7.28 -26.80
CA HIS A 622 18.94 7.65 -28.07
C HIS A 622 17.92 8.30 -29.03
N VAL A 623 16.72 7.72 -29.16
CA VAL A 623 15.64 8.32 -29.95
C VAL A 623 15.25 9.69 -29.40
N LEU A 624 15.18 9.85 -28.08
CA LEU A 624 14.86 11.15 -27.47
C LEU A 624 15.96 12.19 -27.72
N LEU A 625 17.23 11.81 -27.64
CA LEU A 625 18.35 12.67 -28.02
C LEU A 625 18.29 13.10 -29.49
N SER A 626 17.90 12.19 -30.39
CA SER A 626 17.77 12.51 -31.83
C SER A 626 16.60 13.45 -32.15
N LYS A 627 15.58 13.48 -31.28
CA LYS A 627 14.41 14.35 -31.42
C LYS A 627 14.57 15.69 -30.72
N SER A 628 15.50 15.79 -29.78
CA SER A 628 15.82 17.03 -29.09
C SER A 628 16.92 17.80 -29.80
N GLU A 629 17.11 19.06 -29.41
CA GLU A 629 18.21 19.88 -29.93
C GLU A 629 19.54 19.60 -29.22
N VAL A 630 19.57 18.66 -28.25
CA VAL A 630 20.74 18.38 -27.41
C VAL A 630 21.96 17.97 -28.22
N ALA A 631 21.80 17.06 -29.19
CA ALA A 631 22.92 16.59 -30.00
C ALA A 631 23.53 17.69 -30.87
N TYR A 632 22.74 18.72 -31.20
CA TYR A 632 23.21 19.90 -31.94
C TYR A 632 23.81 20.97 -31.03
N LYS A 633 23.19 21.23 -29.87
CA LYS A 633 23.62 22.27 -28.91
C LYS A 633 24.86 21.88 -28.09
N PHE A 634 24.95 20.61 -27.71
CA PHE A 634 25.96 20.10 -26.77
C PHE A 634 26.61 18.79 -27.24
N PRO A 635 27.11 18.71 -28.50
CA PRO A 635 27.72 17.48 -29.02
C PRO A 635 28.90 17.00 -28.18
N GLU A 636 29.68 17.91 -27.59
CA GLU A 636 30.82 17.62 -26.72
C GLU A 636 30.46 16.98 -25.39
N LEU A 637 29.20 17.13 -24.95
CA LEU A 637 28.72 16.52 -23.71
C LEU A 637 28.18 15.10 -23.95
N LEU A 638 28.05 14.64 -25.19
CA LEU A 638 27.57 13.30 -25.49
C LEU A 638 28.74 12.32 -25.65
N PRO A 639 28.67 11.10 -25.08
CA PRO A 639 29.75 10.12 -25.15
C PRO A 639 29.75 9.40 -26.52
N LEU A 640 29.60 10.13 -27.63
CA LEU A 640 29.49 9.56 -28.98
C LEU A 640 30.77 8.83 -29.40
N SER A 641 31.93 9.28 -28.94
CA SER A 641 33.22 8.61 -29.19
C SER A 641 33.41 7.32 -28.40
N GLU A 642 32.64 7.11 -27.32
CA GLU A 642 32.68 5.90 -26.49
C GLU A 642 31.73 4.81 -27.01
N LEU A 643 30.87 5.15 -27.99
CA LEU A 643 29.99 4.20 -28.63
C LEU A 643 30.81 3.22 -29.48
N SER A 644 30.86 1.96 -29.05
CA SER A 644 31.34 0.86 -29.88
C SER A 644 30.15 0.22 -30.59
N PRO A 645 29.97 0.44 -31.91
CA PRO A 645 28.80 -0.07 -32.63
C PRO A 645 28.62 -1.60 -32.46
N PRO A 646 29.68 -2.45 -32.55
CA PRO A 646 29.58 -3.88 -32.24
C PRO A 646 29.01 -4.18 -30.85
N MET A 647 29.40 -3.44 -29.82
CA MET A 647 28.91 -3.67 -28.45
C MET A 647 27.43 -3.26 -28.31
N LEU A 648 26.98 -2.24 -29.03
CA LEU A 648 25.59 -1.79 -28.98
C LEU A 648 24.64 -2.79 -29.63
N ILE A 649 25.06 -3.41 -30.74
CA ILE A 649 24.23 -4.32 -31.53
C ILE A 649 24.25 -5.77 -31.06
N GLU A 650 25.28 -6.20 -30.35
CA GLU A 650 25.54 -7.62 -30.10
C GLU A 650 24.36 -8.34 -29.42
N HIS A 651 23.90 -7.81 -28.28
CA HIS A 651 22.76 -8.39 -27.55
C HIS A 651 21.45 -8.37 -28.37
N PRO A 652 21.01 -7.23 -28.94
CA PRO A 652 19.86 -7.18 -29.85
C PRO A 652 19.97 -8.18 -31.02
N LEU A 653 21.14 -8.27 -31.64
CA LEU A 653 21.38 -9.16 -32.78
C LEU A 653 21.25 -10.63 -32.38
N ARG A 654 21.79 -11.04 -31.23
CA ARG A 654 21.62 -12.40 -30.68
C ARG A 654 20.14 -12.75 -30.51
N CYS A 655 19.34 -11.83 -29.97
CA CYS A 655 17.91 -12.01 -29.78
C CYS A 655 17.17 -12.22 -31.12
N LEU A 656 17.49 -11.42 -32.13
CA LEU A 656 16.90 -11.52 -33.47
C LEU A 656 17.32 -12.81 -34.19
N VAL A 657 18.59 -13.21 -34.08
CA VAL A 657 19.07 -14.49 -34.62
C VAL A 657 18.39 -15.66 -33.92
N LEU A 658 18.23 -15.63 -32.59
CA LEU A 658 17.48 -16.63 -31.85
C LEU A 658 16.05 -16.75 -32.39
N CYS A 659 15.36 -15.61 -32.56
CA CYS A 659 14.02 -15.58 -33.14
C CYS A 659 14.00 -16.24 -34.53
N ALA A 660 14.92 -15.87 -35.41
CA ALA A 660 15.00 -16.45 -36.76
C ALA A 660 15.23 -17.97 -36.72
N GLN A 661 16.12 -18.45 -35.86
CA GLN A 661 16.39 -19.88 -35.70
C GLN A 661 15.21 -20.66 -35.12
N VAL A 662 14.45 -20.07 -34.18
CA VAL A 662 13.22 -20.66 -33.63
C VAL A 662 12.18 -20.83 -34.74
N HIS A 663 11.95 -19.81 -35.56
CA HIS A 663 11.05 -19.88 -36.72
C HIS A 663 11.51 -20.89 -37.78
N ALA A 664 12.82 -21.04 -37.96
CA ALA A 664 13.40 -22.10 -38.81
C ALA A 664 13.27 -23.51 -38.22
N GLY A 665 12.69 -23.66 -37.02
CA GLY A 665 12.47 -24.95 -36.37
C GLY A 665 13.71 -25.55 -35.69
N MET A 666 14.80 -24.80 -35.57
CA MET A 666 16.05 -25.31 -34.99
C MET A 666 15.92 -25.61 -33.48
N TRP A 667 14.98 -24.96 -32.79
CA TRP A 667 14.81 -24.98 -31.33
C TRP A 667 13.57 -25.74 -30.85
N ARG A 668 12.95 -26.60 -31.69
CA ARG A 668 11.72 -27.37 -31.34
C ARG A 668 11.85 -28.25 -30.09
N ARG A 669 13.08 -28.55 -29.66
CA ARG A 669 13.37 -29.39 -28.49
C ARG A 669 13.40 -28.62 -27.17
N ASN A 670 13.37 -27.30 -27.21
CA ASN A 670 13.42 -26.40 -26.05
C ASN A 670 12.04 -26.16 -25.39
N GLY A 671 11.01 -26.93 -25.76
CA GLY A 671 9.68 -26.84 -25.16
C GLY A 671 8.86 -25.63 -25.59
N PHE A 672 7.66 -25.54 -25.01
CA PHE A 672 6.70 -24.46 -25.23
C PHE A 672 7.09 -23.17 -24.51
N SER A 673 7.83 -23.24 -23.40
CA SER A 673 8.31 -22.07 -22.67
C SER A 673 9.06 -21.09 -23.58
N LEU A 674 10.01 -21.59 -24.39
CA LEU A 674 10.71 -20.77 -25.37
C LEU A 674 9.77 -20.20 -26.44
N VAL A 675 8.89 -21.04 -26.99
CA VAL A 675 7.94 -20.62 -28.03
C VAL A 675 7.04 -19.49 -27.52
N ASN A 676 6.59 -19.58 -26.28
CA ASN A 676 5.78 -18.54 -25.63
C ASN A 676 6.57 -17.23 -25.46
N GLN A 677 7.81 -17.30 -25.00
CA GLN A 677 8.69 -16.13 -24.87
C GLN A 677 8.88 -15.42 -26.22
N ILE A 678 9.15 -16.16 -27.30
CA ILE A 678 9.30 -15.60 -28.66
C ILE A 678 7.98 -15.04 -29.20
N TYR A 679 6.86 -15.70 -28.89
CA TYR A 679 5.53 -15.18 -29.22
C TYR A 679 5.29 -13.81 -28.57
N TYR A 680 5.54 -13.68 -27.28
CA TYR A 680 5.35 -12.41 -26.57
C TYR A 680 6.33 -11.33 -27.02
N TYR A 681 7.57 -11.69 -27.35
CA TYR A 681 8.56 -10.75 -27.91
C TYR A 681 8.04 -10.01 -29.16
N HIS A 682 7.26 -10.69 -30.02
CA HIS A 682 6.63 -10.09 -31.21
C HIS A 682 5.21 -9.58 -30.97
N ASN A 683 4.59 -9.90 -29.83
CA ASN A 683 3.20 -9.56 -29.56
C ASN A 683 3.02 -8.04 -29.44
N VAL A 684 1.90 -7.52 -29.94
CA VAL A 684 1.57 -6.08 -29.94
C VAL A 684 1.70 -5.43 -28.56
N LYS A 685 1.44 -6.19 -27.47
CA LYS A 685 1.55 -5.69 -26.10
C LYS A 685 2.99 -5.39 -25.67
N CYS A 686 3.98 -6.07 -26.24
CA CYS A 686 5.38 -6.01 -25.80
C CYS A 686 6.32 -5.46 -26.89
N ARG A 687 5.91 -5.59 -28.16
CA ARG A 687 6.70 -5.29 -29.35
C ARG A 687 7.40 -3.92 -29.29
N ARG A 688 6.66 -2.88 -28.92
CA ARG A 688 7.16 -1.49 -28.87
C ARG A 688 8.37 -1.32 -27.96
N GLU A 689 8.39 -2.05 -26.85
CA GLU A 689 9.43 -1.95 -25.81
C GLU A 689 10.38 -3.15 -25.82
N MET A 690 10.25 -4.06 -26.78
CA MET A 690 11.14 -5.20 -27.00
C MET A 690 11.70 -5.16 -28.43
N PHE A 691 11.04 -5.85 -29.37
CA PHE A 691 11.50 -5.98 -30.76
C PHE A 691 11.82 -4.64 -31.42
N ASP A 692 10.95 -3.63 -31.32
CA ASP A 692 11.17 -2.35 -31.99
C ASP A 692 12.41 -1.63 -31.41
N LYS A 693 12.67 -1.73 -30.09
CA LYS A 693 13.87 -1.17 -29.44
C LYS A 693 15.14 -1.92 -29.85
N ASP A 694 15.06 -3.23 -30.04
CA ASP A 694 16.18 -4.04 -30.53
C ASP A 694 16.54 -3.63 -31.97
N ILE A 695 15.54 -3.37 -32.83
CA ILE A 695 15.76 -2.83 -34.18
C ILE A 695 16.36 -1.44 -34.15
N ILE A 696 15.88 -0.55 -33.27
CA ILE A 696 16.46 0.79 -33.10
C ILE A 696 17.94 0.68 -32.76
N MET A 697 18.33 -0.19 -31.81
CA MET A 697 19.74 -0.37 -31.48
C MET A 697 20.61 -0.83 -32.66
N LEU A 698 20.07 -1.69 -33.53
CA LEU A 698 20.77 -2.06 -34.77
C LEU A 698 20.94 -0.86 -35.72
N GLN A 699 19.99 0.06 -35.76
CA GLN A 699 20.03 1.25 -36.62
C GLN A 699 20.97 2.35 -36.09
N VAL A 700 21.22 2.38 -34.77
CA VAL A 700 22.15 3.33 -34.14
C VAL A 700 23.61 3.05 -34.52
N SER A 701 23.92 1.84 -34.95
CA SER A 701 25.24 1.37 -35.36
C SER A 701 25.34 1.29 -36.89
N PRO A 702 25.71 2.37 -37.60
CA PRO A 702 25.91 2.35 -39.05
C PRO A 702 27.10 1.48 -39.48
#